data_AF-A0A7X8I086-F1
#
_entry.id   AF-A0A7X8I086-F1
#
_cell.length_a   1.000
_cell.length_b   1.000
_cell.length_c   1.000
_cell.angle_alpha   90.00
_cell.angle_beta   90.00
_cell.angle_gamma   90.00
#
_symmetry.space_group_name_H-M   'P 1'
#
loop_
_entity.id
_entity.type
_entity.pdbx_description
1 polymer ?
#
loop_
_entity_poly.entity_id
_entity_poly.type
_entity_poly.pdbx_seq_one_letter_code
_entity_poly.pdbx_strand_id
1 'polypeptide(L)'
;YQENNKYDRLKTYLDLDKNNDIIDKCIDEYGSDLHPNIVFENTGIDQSVFNKKGDQRKCLYIENLDDALESVKVEYSINDLSLMLQYLHKNGIILYEEDLKKIFSIYKRQNEIDYFIHKDAEGFLKEQFDIYVYNWLFNDLDTDFDAATVKRIQNIKKIAHKVIEYIARFEDELKAIWEKPKFVRKCNYVLTLDRLSEHTDLIEKLIKSPGWEKQVEEWEKLSEAWIDEKTNEVLKKAFDDFIGANLNAEKRIEDNKLSSHYQFLPINTIHFEDLKFDILKSIPDLDNSIDGILIKSDNYTALNTIKVKYKNKIDFTYIDPPFNLGHNADFKYKVNYKDSTWLTLLENRITLNYDLLSDNGVFLLRNDYNGNYLTRQLLNSIFQVVNFRNELQVNRIFKNKTDNKIKSLPFSLDTVHVYAKTEAFYYKNPFVERTEERAAFWRHMNDSAGQGSAKLFFGLSLEPPIGKHWKYSQENIDNKIKNKLLKLFCKNCGYTHSEGDVYNCPECGSFDWNPKYLVKASNTKILGGDWTDIGVNSNYLELHNNWNDIPGYSNQTAFSTENSLALLERAVKICTNEGDLVLDYFLGSGSTIVAAHRLNRKWIGIEIDKQYDNVAFPRMYEILSKHGGVFKYYELEQYEEVLAKAQYQWQGKKGENQVEQYSFLQDQKLLEAIEIDY
;
A
#
# COMPACT_ATOMS: atom_id res chain seq x y z
N TYR A 1 17.21 -21.73 -8.79
CA TYR A 1 17.30 -20.79 -9.93
C TYR A 1 18.05 -19.59 -9.41
N GLN A 2 19.36 -19.51 -9.63
CA GLN A 2 20.18 -18.37 -9.21
C GLN A 2 20.69 -17.65 -10.46
N GLU A 3 20.74 -16.32 -10.36
CA GLU A 3 21.23 -15.38 -11.36
C GLU A 3 22.72 -15.60 -11.65
N ASN A 4 23.18 -15.08 -12.79
CA ASN A 4 24.58 -15.14 -13.20
C ASN A 4 25.51 -14.54 -12.14
N ASN A 5 26.60 -15.24 -11.81
CA ASN A 5 27.66 -14.72 -10.95
C ASN A 5 28.18 -13.36 -11.46
N LYS A 6 28.27 -12.37 -10.58
CA LYS A 6 28.79 -11.04 -10.89
C LYS A 6 30.27 -10.97 -10.51
N TYR A 7 31.15 -10.95 -11.49
CA TYR A 7 32.61 -10.99 -11.27
C TYR A 7 33.26 -9.60 -11.25
N ASP A 8 32.49 -8.53 -11.49
CA ASP A 8 33.04 -7.22 -11.87
C ASP A 8 33.95 -6.62 -10.80
N ARG A 9 33.56 -6.67 -9.52
CA ARG A 9 34.37 -6.15 -8.41
C ARG A 9 35.55 -7.06 -8.07
N LEU A 10 35.41 -8.39 -8.19
CA LEU A 10 36.53 -9.32 -7.99
C LEU A 10 37.64 -9.11 -9.02
N LYS A 11 37.29 -8.78 -10.27
CA LYS A 11 38.29 -8.45 -11.29
C LYS A 11 39.17 -7.30 -10.83
N THR A 12 38.55 -6.26 -10.27
CA THR A 12 39.22 -5.09 -9.73
C THR A 12 40.04 -5.41 -8.48
N TYR A 13 39.49 -6.14 -7.52
CA TYR A 13 40.17 -6.43 -6.24
C TYR A 13 41.31 -7.44 -6.36
N LEU A 14 41.20 -8.40 -7.27
CA LEU A 14 42.19 -9.48 -7.44
C LEU A 14 43.18 -9.23 -8.58
N ASP A 15 43.01 -8.16 -9.36
CA ASP A 15 43.78 -7.84 -10.56
C ASP A 15 43.81 -9.00 -11.58
N LEU A 16 42.64 -9.57 -11.85
CA LEU A 16 42.46 -10.73 -12.73
C LEU A 16 41.32 -10.50 -13.70
N ASP A 17 41.57 -10.62 -15.01
CA ASP A 17 40.54 -10.39 -16.04
C ASP A 17 39.70 -11.62 -16.41
N LYS A 18 40.27 -12.82 -16.22
CA LYS A 18 39.63 -14.07 -16.62
C LYS A 18 38.81 -14.66 -15.48
N ASN A 19 37.50 -14.84 -15.72
CA ASN A 19 36.59 -15.41 -14.72
C ASN A 19 37.07 -16.76 -14.16
N ASN A 20 37.66 -17.64 -14.98
CA ASN A 20 38.18 -18.92 -14.49
C ASN A 20 39.34 -18.75 -13.50
N ASP A 21 40.20 -17.76 -13.70
CA ASP A 21 41.36 -17.52 -12.85
C ASP A 21 40.92 -16.91 -11.51
N ILE A 22 39.89 -16.05 -11.55
CA ILE A 22 39.23 -15.50 -10.35
C ILE A 22 38.59 -16.61 -9.52
N ILE A 23 37.82 -17.49 -10.16
CA ILE A 23 37.15 -18.59 -9.48
C ILE A 23 38.18 -19.55 -8.87
N ASP A 24 39.23 -19.90 -9.62
CA ASP A 24 40.29 -20.77 -9.11
C ASP A 24 40.98 -20.16 -7.90
N LYS A 25 41.28 -18.85 -7.93
CA LYS A 25 41.87 -18.15 -6.79
C LYS A 25 40.94 -18.12 -5.57
N CYS A 26 39.64 -17.89 -5.79
CA CYS A 26 38.65 -17.92 -4.71
C CYS A 26 38.43 -19.32 -4.13
N ILE A 27 38.64 -20.39 -4.91
CA ILE A 27 38.57 -21.78 -4.43
C ILE A 27 39.84 -22.13 -3.66
N ASP A 28 41.00 -21.87 -4.24
CA ASP A 28 42.29 -22.25 -3.66
C ASP A 28 42.55 -21.51 -2.33
N GLU A 29 41.98 -20.31 -2.17
CA GLU A 29 42.09 -19.46 -0.96
C GLU A 29 40.74 -19.25 -0.24
N TYR A 30 39.77 -20.16 -0.41
CA TYR A 30 38.44 -19.99 0.18
C TYR A 30 38.50 -19.91 1.71
N GLY A 31 37.92 -18.84 2.28
CA GLY A 31 37.91 -18.61 3.72
C GLY A 31 39.20 -17.99 4.28
N SER A 32 40.12 -17.56 3.43
CA SER A 32 41.27 -16.73 3.81
C SER A 32 40.92 -15.22 3.80
N ASP A 33 41.79 -14.38 4.36
CA ASP A 33 41.72 -12.91 4.24
C ASP A 33 42.22 -12.44 2.86
N LEU A 34 41.60 -12.94 1.79
CA LEU A 34 42.03 -12.73 0.40
C LEU A 34 42.05 -11.24 0.02
N HIS A 35 41.06 -10.47 0.50
CA HIS A 35 40.98 -9.01 0.38
C HIS A 35 40.02 -8.47 1.46
N PRO A 36 40.23 -7.26 2.01
CA PRO A 36 39.36 -6.69 3.05
C PRO A 36 37.88 -6.58 2.67
N ASN A 37 37.60 -6.44 1.38
CA ASN A 37 36.24 -6.31 0.83
C ASN A 37 35.71 -7.62 0.22
N ILE A 38 36.40 -8.75 0.39
CA ILE A 38 35.89 -10.06 -0.03
C ILE A 38 35.48 -10.82 1.23
N VAL A 39 34.20 -11.16 1.30
CA VAL A 39 33.62 -11.89 2.44
C VAL A 39 33.31 -13.31 1.99
N PHE A 40 34.05 -14.28 2.52
CA PHE A 40 33.73 -15.69 2.36
C PHE A 40 32.66 -16.12 3.35
N GLU A 41 31.53 -16.63 2.85
CA GLU A 41 30.50 -17.18 3.72
C GLU A 41 30.87 -18.61 4.16
N ASN A 42 30.73 -18.87 5.47
CA ASN A 42 30.93 -20.20 6.00
C ASN A 42 29.65 -21.03 5.82
N THR A 43 29.56 -21.77 4.72
CA THR A 43 28.41 -22.63 4.41
C THR A 43 28.48 -24.01 5.07
N GLY A 44 29.59 -24.34 5.72
CA GLY A 44 29.82 -25.67 6.32
C GLY A 44 29.93 -26.82 5.32
N ILE A 45 30.05 -26.53 4.01
CA ILE A 45 30.19 -27.54 2.96
C ILE A 45 31.65 -28.00 2.85
N ASP A 46 31.88 -29.31 2.90
CA ASP A 46 33.21 -29.89 2.71
C ASP A 46 33.62 -29.85 1.21
N GLN A 47 34.51 -28.92 0.88
CA GLN A 47 35.01 -28.72 -0.48
C GLN A 47 35.88 -29.88 -0.98
N SER A 48 36.47 -30.67 -0.06
CA SER A 48 37.30 -31.83 -0.40
C SER A 48 36.50 -32.99 -1.01
N VAL A 49 35.17 -32.87 -1.02
CA VAL A 49 34.28 -33.83 -1.68
C VAL A 49 34.47 -33.84 -3.20
N PHE A 50 34.78 -32.68 -3.78
CA PHE A 50 34.92 -32.52 -5.23
C PHE A 50 36.39 -32.50 -5.64
N ASN A 51 36.83 -33.53 -6.37
CA ASN A 51 38.25 -33.67 -6.76
C ASN A 51 38.60 -32.97 -8.09
N LYS A 52 37.60 -32.54 -8.87
CA LYS A 52 37.80 -31.90 -10.17
C LYS A 52 37.59 -30.39 -10.02
N LYS A 53 38.58 -29.58 -10.44
CA LYS A 53 38.45 -28.11 -10.46
C LYS A 53 37.20 -27.65 -11.22
N GLY A 54 36.84 -28.31 -12.32
CA GLY A 54 35.62 -28.00 -13.07
C GLY A 54 34.31 -28.14 -12.28
N ASP A 55 34.25 -29.07 -11.33
CA ASP A 55 33.08 -29.28 -10.48
C ASP A 55 33.07 -28.29 -9.32
N GLN A 56 34.23 -28.02 -8.71
CA GLN A 56 34.39 -27.00 -7.67
C GLN A 56 34.00 -25.60 -8.18
N ARG A 57 34.36 -25.26 -9.42
CA ARG A 57 33.98 -23.99 -10.07
C ARG A 57 32.47 -23.78 -10.17
N LYS A 58 31.70 -24.86 -10.34
CA LYS A 58 30.23 -24.80 -10.41
C LYS A 58 29.58 -24.59 -9.05
N CYS A 59 30.33 -24.84 -7.97
CA CYS A 59 29.86 -24.70 -6.60
C CYS A 59 30.20 -23.33 -6.01
N LEU A 60 30.74 -22.39 -6.79
CA LEU A 60 31.06 -21.05 -6.30
C LEU A 60 30.00 -20.06 -6.79
N TYR A 61 29.34 -19.43 -5.83
CA TYR A 61 28.40 -18.33 -6.06
C TYR A 61 29.05 -17.02 -5.65
N ILE A 62 28.88 -16.00 -6.49
CA ILE A 62 29.53 -14.70 -6.31
C ILE A 62 28.49 -13.61 -6.51
N GLU A 63 28.34 -12.78 -5.47
CA GLU A 63 27.40 -11.68 -5.40
C GLU A 63 28.14 -10.40 -5.00
N ASN A 64 27.98 -9.34 -5.79
CA ASN A 64 28.41 -8.00 -5.38
C ASN A 64 27.37 -7.47 -4.39
N LEU A 65 27.78 -7.23 -3.14
CA LEU A 65 26.91 -6.66 -2.13
C LEU A 65 26.88 -5.15 -2.26
N ASP A 66 25.69 -4.57 -2.34
CA ASP A 66 25.55 -3.11 -2.40
C ASP A 66 25.56 -2.50 -0.99
N ASP A 67 26.69 -2.71 -0.30
CA ASP A 67 26.96 -2.19 1.04
C ASP A 67 27.94 -1.01 0.99
N ALA A 68 28.13 -0.35 2.14
CA ALA A 68 29.00 0.82 2.24
C ALA A 68 30.48 0.54 1.93
N LEU A 69 30.90 -0.73 1.92
CA LEU A 69 32.28 -1.14 1.65
C LEU A 69 32.46 -1.72 0.25
N GLU A 70 31.40 -1.70 -0.57
CA GLU A 70 31.33 -2.34 -1.88
C GLU A 70 31.76 -3.81 -1.87
N SER A 71 31.46 -4.54 -0.80
CA SER A 71 32.00 -5.86 -0.59
C SER A 71 31.51 -6.88 -1.64
N VAL A 72 32.28 -7.95 -1.82
CA VAL A 72 31.88 -9.11 -2.62
C VAL A 72 31.69 -10.28 -1.69
N LYS A 73 30.50 -10.85 -1.73
CA LYS A 73 30.20 -12.12 -1.08
C LYS A 73 30.58 -13.27 -1.99
N VAL A 74 31.42 -14.17 -1.47
CA VAL A 74 31.77 -15.42 -2.13
C VAL A 74 31.24 -16.56 -1.28
N GLU A 75 30.34 -17.35 -1.86
CA GLU A 75 29.63 -18.43 -1.20
C GLU A 75 29.87 -19.76 -1.92
N TYR A 76 30.28 -20.78 -1.18
CA TYR A 76 30.39 -22.13 -1.71
C TYR A 76 29.04 -22.85 -1.54
N SER A 77 28.30 -23.01 -2.64
CA SER A 77 26.97 -23.62 -2.69
C SER A 77 26.86 -24.65 -3.82
N ILE A 78 26.31 -25.83 -3.52
CA ILE A 78 26.17 -26.90 -4.52
C ILE A 78 24.83 -26.74 -5.23
N ASN A 79 24.84 -26.27 -6.48
CA ASN A 79 23.61 -25.98 -7.24
C ASN A 79 23.26 -27.04 -8.30
N ASP A 80 24.21 -27.91 -8.65
CA ASP A 80 23.99 -28.98 -9.63
C ASP A 80 23.52 -30.27 -8.95
N LEU A 81 22.44 -30.86 -9.44
CA LEU A 81 21.85 -32.10 -8.91
C LEU A 81 22.86 -33.26 -8.84
N SER A 82 23.75 -33.39 -9.83
CA SER A 82 24.74 -34.45 -9.88
C SER A 82 25.81 -34.25 -8.81
N LEU A 83 26.23 -33.00 -8.60
CA LEU A 83 27.19 -32.64 -7.55
C LEU A 83 26.58 -32.79 -6.15
N MET A 84 25.29 -32.49 -5.97
CA MET A 84 24.58 -32.75 -4.72
C MET A 84 24.57 -34.24 -4.38
N LEU A 85 24.25 -35.10 -5.36
CA LEU A 85 24.28 -36.56 -5.17
C LEU A 85 25.68 -37.05 -4.80
N GLN A 86 26.71 -36.57 -5.51
CA GLN A 86 28.10 -36.89 -5.19
C GLN A 86 28.45 -36.50 -3.74
N TYR A 87 28.02 -35.31 -3.32
CA TYR A 87 28.24 -34.81 -1.96
C TYR A 87 27.54 -35.67 -0.90
N LEU A 88 26.27 -35.99 -1.13
CA LEU A 88 25.46 -36.78 -0.21
C LEU A 88 25.99 -38.22 -0.09
N HIS A 89 26.35 -38.85 -1.22
CA HIS A 89 26.90 -40.21 -1.24
C HIS A 89 28.22 -40.30 -0.47
N LYS A 90 29.11 -39.31 -0.63
CA LYS A 90 30.40 -39.28 0.09
C LYS A 90 30.20 -39.07 1.61
N ASN A 91 29.12 -38.41 2.01
CA ASN A 91 28.70 -38.25 3.40
C ASN A 91 27.83 -39.43 3.92
N GLY A 92 27.71 -40.53 3.16
CA GLY A 92 27.00 -41.74 3.58
C GLY A 92 25.48 -41.71 3.39
N ILE A 93 24.93 -40.68 2.75
CA ILE A 93 23.50 -40.54 2.45
C ILE A 93 23.24 -41.05 1.03
N ILE A 94 22.58 -42.21 0.91
CA ILE A 94 22.29 -42.83 -0.38
C ILE A 94 20.91 -42.34 -0.87
N LEU A 95 20.91 -41.47 -1.87
CA LEU A 95 19.72 -40.94 -2.54
C LEU A 95 19.89 -41.03 -4.06
N TYR A 96 18.79 -41.05 -4.80
CA TYR A 96 18.78 -40.97 -6.26
C TYR A 96 18.28 -39.61 -6.74
N GLU A 97 18.50 -39.29 -8.02
CA GLU A 97 18.08 -38.01 -8.60
C GLU A 97 16.57 -37.77 -8.46
N GLU A 98 15.76 -38.83 -8.57
CA GLU A 98 14.31 -38.77 -8.36
C GLU A 98 13.95 -38.37 -6.92
N ASP A 99 14.70 -38.86 -5.93
CA ASP A 99 14.49 -38.50 -4.52
C ASP A 99 14.80 -37.02 -4.28
N LEU A 100 15.92 -36.52 -4.83
CA LEU A 100 16.25 -35.09 -4.74
C LEU A 100 15.21 -34.22 -5.44
N LYS A 101 14.75 -34.59 -6.64
CA LYS A 101 13.68 -33.87 -7.34
C LYS A 101 12.39 -33.85 -6.52
N LYS A 102 12.05 -34.97 -5.88
CA LYS A 102 10.88 -35.07 -5.00
C LYS A 102 11.06 -34.21 -3.74
N ILE A 103 12.23 -34.23 -3.11
CA ILE A 103 12.55 -33.38 -1.95
C ILE A 103 12.47 -31.90 -2.35
N PHE A 104 13.06 -31.49 -3.46
CA PHE A 104 12.96 -30.11 -3.96
C PHE A 104 11.53 -29.74 -4.32
N SER A 105 10.75 -30.64 -4.90
CA SER A 105 9.34 -30.41 -5.16
C SER A 105 8.55 -30.24 -3.86
N ILE A 106 8.84 -31.02 -2.82
CA ILE A 106 8.21 -30.88 -1.50
C ILE A 106 8.63 -29.58 -0.83
N TYR A 107 9.92 -29.24 -0.84
CA TYR A 107 10.46 -27.99 -0.30
C TYR A 107 9.86 -26.77 -1.01
N LYS A 108 9.82 -26.81 -2.36
CA LYS A 108 9.17 -25.77 -3.16
C LYS A 108 7.69 -25.67 -2.83
N ARG A 109 6.99 -26.81 -2.71
CA ARG A 109 5.57 -26.83 -2.30
C ARG A 109 5.36 -26.28 -0.88
N GLN A 110 6.27 -26.56 0.06
CA GLN A 110 6.23 -26.04 1.43
C GLN A 110 6.46 -24.53 1.46
N ASN A 111 7.37 -24.01 0.63
CA ASN A 111 7.55 -22.57 0.45
C ASN A 111 6.44 -21.90 -0.39
N GLU A 112 5.60 -22.70 -1.07
CA GLU A 112 4.40 -22.26 -1.77
C GLU A 112 3.13 -22.36 -0.90
N ILE A 113 3.20 -22.96 0.29
CA ILE A 113 2.10 -23.01 1.25
C ILE A 113 2.20 -21.78 2.14
N ASP A 114 1.19 -20.93 2.06
CA ASP A 114 1.04 -19.77 2.94
C ASP A 114 0.78 -20.27 4.37
N TYR A 115 1.60 -19.83 5.33
CA TYR A 115 1.42 -20.18 6.75
C TYR A 115 0.36 -19.28 7.35
N PHE A 116 -0.92 -19.60 7.09
CA PHE A 116 -2.02 -19.02 7.87
C PHE A 116 -2.01 -19.63 9.26
N ILE A 117 -1.73 -18.81 10.27
CA ILE A 117 -1.90 -19.20 11.65
C ILE A 117 -3.39 -19.15 11.98
N HIS A 118 -3.99 -20.31 12.23
CA HIS A 118 -5.41 -20.43 12.49
C HIS A 118 -5.76 -19.93 13.90
N LYS A 119 -6.82 -19.11 14.03
CA LYS A 119 -7.23 -18.50 15.31
C LYS A 119 -7.67 -19.53 16.36
N ASP A 120 -8.32 -20.61 15.91
CA ASP A 120 -8.83 -21.76 16.70
C ASP A 120 -8.75 -23.06 15.88
N ALA A 121 -7.54 -23.62 15.72
CA ALA A 121 -7.33 -24.80 14.88
C ALA A 121 -8.07 -26.04 15.39
N GLU A 122 -8.17 -26.18 16.73
CA GLU A 122 -8.80 -27.34 17.35
C GLU A 122 -10.29 -27.41 17.01
N GLY A 123 -11.02 -26.31 17.26
CA GLY A 123 -12.45 -26.23 16.98
C GLY A 123 -12.74 -26.45 15.50
N PHE A 124 -12.01 -25.77 14.63
CA PHE A 124 -12.18 -25.90 13.17
C PHE A 124 -11.93 -27.32 12.67
N LEU A 125 -10.79 -27.93 13.03
CA LEU A 125 -10.46 -29.28 12.54
C LEU A 125 -11.41 -30.34 13.10
N LYS A 126 -11.89 -30.18 14.35
CA LYS A 126 -12.93 -31.06 14.92
C LYS A 126 -14.23 -30.95 14.14
N GLU A 127 -14.66 -29.73 13.81
CA GLU A 127 -15.86 -29.49 13.00
C GLU A 127 -15.73 -30.09 11.59
N GLN A 128 -14.62 -29.83 10.90
CA GLN A 128 -14.38 -30.37 9.55
C GLN A 128 -14.32 -31.90 9.54
N PHE A 129 -13.70 -32.50 10.56
CA PHE A 129 -13.68 -33.94 10.73
C PHE A 129 -15.10 -34.48 10.95
N ASP A 130 -15.90 -33.83 11.79
CA ASP A 130 -17.28 -34.24 12.06
C ASP A 130 -18.17 -34.15 10.81
N ILE A 131 -18.03 -33.09 10.01
CA ILE A 131 -18.71 -32.94 8.70
C ILE A 131 -18.27 -34.03 7.73
N TYR A 132 -16.96 -34.32 7.66
CA TYR A 132 -16.44 -35.38 6.80
C TYR A 132 -17.01 -36.75 7.18
N VAL A 133 -17.01 -37.08 8.48
CA VAL A 133 -17.57 -38.35 8.99
C VAL A 133 -19.07 -38.40 8.71
N TYR A 134 -19.80 -37.30 8.90
CA TYR A 134 -21.21 -37.22 8.58
C TYR A 134 -21.47 -37.47 7.09
N ASN A 135 -20.76 -36.79 6.19
CA ASN A 135 -20.91 -37.00 4.74
C ASN A 135 -20.57 -38.44 4.35
N TRP A 136 -19.50 -39.01 4.90
CA TRP A 136 -19.14 -40.40 4.64
C TRP A 136 -20.22 -41.39 5.11
N LEU A 137 -20.84 -41.13 6.26
CA LEU A 137 -21.92 -41.96 6.81
C LEU A 137 -23.24 -41.82 6.03
N PHE A 138 -23.57 -40.62 5.55
CA PHE A 138 -24.90 -40.32 5.01
C PHE A 138 -24.93 -40.09 3.49
N ASN A 139 -23.81 -40.28 2.79
CA ASN A 139 -23.75 -40.15 1.33
C ASN A 139 -24.52 -41.24 0.57
N ASP A 140 -24.90 -42.34 1.23
CA ASP A 140 -25.66 -43.43 0.60
C ASP A 140 -26.80 -43.87 1.52
N LEU A 141 -28.04 -43.54 1.13
CA LEU A 141 -29.26 -43.69 1.94
C LEU A 141 -29.59 -45.16 2.25
N ASP A 142 -28.98 -46.10 1.52
CA ASP A 142 -29.24 -47.55 1.60
C ASP A 142 -28.20 -48.32 2.42
N THR A 143 -27.28 -47.62 3.12
CA THR A 143 -26.22 -48.30 3.91
C THR A 143 -26.69 -48.62 5.33
N ASP A 144 -26.99 -49.89 5.60
CA ASP A 144 -27.18 -50.40 6.97
C ASP A 144 -25.83 -50.53 7.69
N PHE A 145 -25.65 -49.77 8.78
CA PHE A 145 -24.44 -49.82 9.60
C PHE A 145 -24.55 -50.87 10.70
N ASP A 146 -23.65 -51.85 10.70
CA ASP A 146 -23.54 -52.80 11.81
C ASP A 146 -22.89 -52.16 13.07
N ALA A 147 -23.14 -52.77 14.23
CA ALA A 147 -22.61 -52.26 15.51
C ALA A 147 -21.07 -52.23 15.57
N ALA A 148 -20.40 -53.09 14.80
CA ALA A 148 -18.94 -53.14 14.72
C ALA A 148 -18.37 -51.92 13.99
N THR A 149 -19.02 -51.50 12.91
CA THR A 149 -18.66 -50.35 12.10
C THR A 149 -18.86 -49.05 12.88
N VAL A 150 -19.99 -48.91 13.60
CA VAL A 150 -20.22 -47.76 14.49
C VAL A 150 -19.13 -47.66 15.56
N LYS A 151 -18.77 -48.79 16.20
CA LYS A 151 -17.70 -48.82 17.21
C LYS A 151 -16.32 -48.48 16.62
N ARG A 152 -16.04 -48.92 15.39
CA ARG A 152 -14.81 -48.57 14.67
C ARG A 152 -14.72 -47.07 14.40
N ILE A 153 -15.81 -46.45 13.95
CA ILE A 153 -15.88 -45.00 13.70
C ILE A 153 -15.67 -44.21 14.98
N GLN A 154 -16.29 -44.62 16.10
CA GLN A 154 -16.06 -43.98 17.40
C GLN A 154 -14.59 -44.03 17.82
N ASN A 155 -13.91 -45.15 17.56
CA ASN A 155 -12.47 -45.27 17.83
C ASN A 155 -11.64 -44.38 16.90
N ILE A 156 -11.97 -44.31 15.61
CA ILE A 156 -11.31 -43.39 14.65
C ILE A 156 -11.50 -41.95 15.10
N LYS A 157 -12.72 -41.55 15.49
CA LYS A 157 -13.02 -40.20 16.01
C LYS A 157 -12.17 -39.85 17.23
N LYS A 158 -12.03 -40.77 18.19
CA LYS A 158 -11.16 -40.57 19.36
C LYS A 158 -9.69 -40.36 18.98
N ILE A 159 -9.19 -41.15 18.03
CA ILE A 159 -7.80 -41.02 17.56
C ILE A 159 -7.62 -39.70 16.80
N ALA A 160 -8.53 -39.39 15.88
CA ALA A 160 -8.50 -38.15 15.10
C ALA A 160 -8.55 -36.92 16.00
N HIS A 161 -9.41 -36.90 17.01
CA HIS A 161 -9.48 -35.79 17.98
C HIS A 161 -8.16 -35.61 18.74
N LYS A 162 -7.50 -36.70 19.16
CA LYS A 162 -6.17 -36.60 19.78
C LYS A 162 -5.14 -36.02 18.82
N VAL A 163 -5.13 -36.44 17.55
CA VAL A 163 -4.22 -35.89 16.53
C VAL A 163 -4.50 -34.40 16.30
N ILE A 164 -5.78 -34.02 16.21
CA ILE A 164 -6.21 -32.63 16.06
C ILE A 164 -5.74 -31.79 17.25
N GLU A 165 -5.90 -32.28 18.47
CA GLU A 165 -5.39 -31.60 19.67
C GLU A 165 -3.87 -31.38 19.62
N TYR A 166 -3.09 -32.35 19.10
CA TYR A 166 -1.65 -32.16 18.90
C TYR A 166 -1.32 -31.11 17.84
N ILE A 167 -2.05 -31.10 16.71
CA ILE A 167 -1.86 -30.09 15.66
C ILE A 167 -2.24 -28.70 16.18
N ALA A 168 -3.35 -28.60 16.89
CA ALA A 168 -3.84 -27.33 17.42
C ALA A 168 -2.88 -26.72 18.43
N ARG A 169 -2.27 -27.53 19.30
CA ARG A 169 -1.21 -27.06 20.21
C ARG A 169 -0.04 -26.43 19.47
N PHE A 170 0.39 -27.02 18.36
CA PHE A 170 1.46 -26.41 17.54
C PHE A 170 1.02 -25.07 16.96
N GLU A 171 -0.22 -24.99 16.48
CA GLU A 171 -0.77 -23.75 15.94
C GLU A 171 -0.88 -22.65 17.00
N ASP A 172 -1.31 -23.00 18.22
CA ASP A 172 -1.42 -22.07 19.35
C ASP A 172 -0.05 -21.50 19.75
N GLU A 173 1.02 -22.29 19.66
CA GLU A 173 2.39 -21.80 19.89
C GLU A 173 2.83 -20.83 18.79
N LEU A 174 2.57 -21.14 17.51
CA LEU A 174 2.85 -20.20 16.41
C LEU A 174 2.08 -18.90 16.60
N LYS A 175 0.80 -18.99 17.01
CA LYS A 175 -0.04 -17.84 17.33
C LYS A 175 0.53 -17.02 18.48
N ALA A 176 0.99 -17.66 19.55
CA ALA A 176 1.63 -16.97 20.67
C ALA A 176 2.91 -16.23 20.25
N ILE A 177 3.74 -16.84 19.39
CA ILE A 177 4.94 -16.20 18.83
C ILE A 177 4.56 -15.03 17.92
N TRP A 178 3.52 -15.20 17.10
CA TRP A 178 2.99 -14.16 16.22
C TRP A 178 2.50 -12.94 17.02
N GLU A 179 1.67 -13.17 18.04
CA GLU A 179 1.05 -12.14 18.89
C GLU A 179 1.99 -11.54 19.94
N LYS A 180 3.17 -12.13 20.16
CA LYS A 180 4.20 -11.59 21.06
C LYS A 180 4.50 -10.11 20.71
N PRO A 181 4.53 -9.20 21.71
CA PRO A 181 4.99 -7.84 21.51
C PRO A 181 6.37 -7.81 20.85
N LYS A 182 6.52 -6.99 19.80
CA LYS A 182 7.79 -6.87 19.08
C LYS A 182 8.66 -5.78 19.66
N PHE A 183 9.96 -6.02 19.62
CA PHE A 183 10.94 -5.00 19.98
C PHE A 183 11.08 -3.96 18.88
N VAL A 184 11.21 -2.70 19.30
CA VAL A 184 11.57 -1.58 18.41
C VAL A 184 13.08 -1.59 18.19
N ARG A 185 13.50 -1.52 16.93
CA ARG A 185 14.90 -1.46 16.50
C ARG A 185 15.13 -0.19 15.68
N LYS A 186 16.38 0.27 15.63
CA LYS A 186 16.84 1.41 14.80
C LYS A 186 15.94 2.66 14.89
N CYS A 187 15.54 3.03 16.10
CA CYS A 187 14.68 4.18 16.32
C CYS A 187 15.45 5.48 16.11
N ASN A 188 15.18 6.18 15.01
CA ASN A 188 15.89 7.39 14.57
C ASN A 188 14.91 8.47 14.11
N TYR A 189 15.44 9.66 13.83
CA TYR A 189 14.66 10.83 13.46
C TYR A 189 15.30 11.51 12.25
N VAL A 190 14.45 12.01 11.37
CA VAL A 190 14.85 12.94 10.31
C VAL A 190 14.18 14.28 10.60
N LEU A 191 14.96 15.34 10.65
CA LEU A 191 14.50 16.69 10.96
C LEU A 191 15.17 17.71 10.06
N THR A 192 14.51 18.83 9.83
CA THR A 192 15.09 19.96 9.10
C THR A 192 15.80 20.95 10.03
N LEU A 193 16.82 21.64 9.51
CA LEU A 193 17.68 22.53 10.32
C LEU A 193 16.92 23.71 10.97
N ASP A 194 15.80 24.16 10.42
CA ASP A 194 14.94 25.20 10.99
C ASP A 194 14.44 24.84 12.38
N ARG A 195 14.28 23.53 12.66
CA ARG A 195 13.92 23.01 13.98
C ARG A 195 15.03 23.18 15.02
N LEU A 196 16.25 23.44 14.59
CA LEU A 196 17.43 23.71 15.41
C LEU A 196 17.88 25.18 15.33
N SER A 197 17.07 26.06 14.74
CA SER A 197 17.46 27.46 14.45
C SER A 197 17.86 28.27 15.68
N GLU A 198 17.33 27.94 16.86
CA GLU A 198 17.69 28.56 18.14
C GLU A 198 19.01 28.02 18.74
N HIS A 199 19.55 26.93 18.18
CA HIS A 199 20.73 26.20 18.64
C HIS A 199 21.83 26.17 17.58
N THR A 200 22.29 27.35 17.16
CA THR A 200 23.33 27.49 16.12
C THR A 200 24.66 26.81 16.51
N ASP A 201 24.97 26.72 17.80
CA ASP A 201 26.12 26.00 18.32
C ASP A 201 26.03 24.49 18.06
N LEU A 202 24.84 23.91 18.15
CA LEU A 202 24.59 22.50 17.82
C LEU A 202 24.70 22.26 16.32
N ILE A 203 24.18 23.18 15.49
CA ILE A 203 24.32 23.11 14.03
C ILE A 203 25.81 23.14 13.63
N GLU A 204 26.61 23.99 14.25
CA GLU A 204 28.06 23.99 14.02
C GLU A 204 28.74 22.67 14.39
N LYS A 205 28.35 22.07 15.52
CA LYS A 205 28.86 20.75 15.94
C LYS A 205 28.48 19.67 14.93
N LEU A 206 27.25 19.69 14.41
CA LEU A 206 26.79 18.73 13.40
C LEU A 206 27.63 18.81 12.13
N ILE A 207 27.83 20.02 11.60
CA ILE A 207 28.62 20.25 10.37
C ILE A 207 30.08 19.82 10.53
N LYS A 208 30.67 20.00 11.73
CA LYS A 208 32.06 19.63 12.01
C LYS A 208 32.22 18.16 12.41
N SER A 209 31.14 17.43 12.64
CA SER A 209 31.18 16.05 13.11
C SER A 209 31.52 15.07 11.97
N PRO A 210 32.13 13.91 12.27
CA PRO A 210 32.36 12.85 11.27
C PRO A 210 31.07 12.33 10.63
N GLY A 211 29.92 12.47 11.31
CA GLY A 211 28.62 12.09 10.78
C GLY A 211 28.16 12.91 9.58
N TRP A 212 28.72 14.11 9.39
CA TRP A 212 28.34 15.00 8.29
C TRP A 212 28.70 14.43 6.93
N GLU A 213 29.86 13.80 6.78
CA GLU A 213 30.28 13.15 5.53
C GLU A 213 29.29 12.03 5.16
N LYS A 214 28.91 11.19 6.12
CA LYS A 214 27.91 10.13 5.92
C LYS A 214 26.53 10.67 5.55
N GLN A 215 26.14 11.81 6.13
CA GLN A 215 24.89 12.49 5.79
C GLN A 215 24.90 13.01 4.35
N VAL A 216 26.05 13.53 3.88
CA VAL A 216 26.22 13.95 2.49
C VAL A 216 26.15 12.75 1.55
N GLU A 217 26.81 11.64 1.88
CA GLU A 217 26.70 10.39 1.12
C GLU A 217 25.25 9.87 1.05
N GLU A 218 24.47 9.95 2.15
CA GLU A 218 23.04 9.61 2.14
C GLU A 218 22.28 10.49 1.13
N TRP A 219 22.50 11.81 1.14
CA TRP A 219 21.85 12.71 0.18
C TRP A 219 22.27 12.45 -1.27
N GLU A 220 23.54 12.15 -1.51
CA GLU A 220 24.05 11.78 -2.84
C GLU A 220 23.35 10.52 -3.34
N LYS A 221 23.27 9.47 -2.52
CA LYS A 221 22.54 8.23 -2.86
C LYS A 221 21.05 8.47 -3.13
N LEU A 222 20.40 9.34 -2.34
CA LEU A 222 18.99 9.71 -2.55
C LEU A 222 18.78 10.49 -3.87
N SER A 223 19.83 11.12 -4.40
CA SER A 223 19.81 11.86 -5.67
C SER A 223 20.08 10.99 -6.90
N GLU A 224 20.54 9.74 -6.70
CA GLU A 224 20.76 8.80 -7.79
C GLU A 224 19.42 8.38 -8.44
N ALA A 225 19.48 8.05 -9.72
CA ALA A 225 18.31 7.70 -10.49
C ALA A 225 17.94 6.23 -10.25
N TRP A 226 16.67 5.97 -9.93
CA TRP A 226 16.17 4.61 -9.74
C TRP A 226 16.12 3.85 -11.07
N ILE A 227 16.59 2.60 -11.08
CA ILE A 227 16.47 1.68 -12.23
C ILE A 227 15.47 0.59 -11.86
N ASP A 228 14.45 0.39 -12.69
CA ASP A 228 13.56 -0.76 -12.58
C ASP A 228 14.36 -2.05 -12.86
N GLU A 229 14.53 -2.92 -11.86
CA GLU A 229 15.28 -4.17 -12.04
C GLU A 229 14.64 -5.12 -13.08
N LYS A 230 13.33 -5.01 -13.35
CA LYS A 230 12.60 -5.87 -14.30
C LYS A 230 12.60 -5.30 -15.72
N THR A 231 12.50 -3.98 -15.88
CA THR A 231 12.41 -3.32 -17.20
C THR A 231 13.69 -2.62 -17.62
N ASN A 232 14.64 -2.45 -16.70
CA ASN A 232 15.89 -1.70 -16.85
C ASN A 232 15.66 -0.23 -17.23
N GLU A 233 14.47 0.32 -16.94
CA GLU A 233 14.11 1.71 -17.22
C GLU A 233 14.47 2.62 -16.04
N VAL A 234 14.96 3.82 -16.35
CA VAL A 234 15.27 4.85 -15.34
C VAL A 234 13.96 5.53 -14.92
N LEU A 235 13.52 5.29 -13.68
CA LEU A 235 12.21 5.66 -13.16
C LEU A 235 12.11 7.07 -12.57
N LYS A 236 13.23 7.82 -12.49
CA LYS A 236 13.43 9.22 -12.00
C LYS A 236 14.28 9.29 -10.72
N LYS A 237 14.86 10.46 -10.46
CA LYS A 237 15.62 10.79 -9.24
C LYS A 237 14.64 11.24 -8.13
N ALA A 238 14.81 10.72 -6.92
CA ALA A 238 13.96 11.09 -5.79
C ALA A 238 14.30 12.49 -5.24
N PHE A 239 15.49 13.01 -5.55
CA PHE A 239 16.03 14.22 -4.95
C PHE A 239 16.72 15.10 -6.01
N ASP A 240 15.96 15.56 -7.01
CA ASP A 240 16.52 16.23 -8.22
C ASP A 240 16.89 17.72 -8.01
N ASP A 241 16.28 18.42 -7.04
CA ASP A 241 16.33 19.89 -7.01
C ASP A 241 17.14 20.53 -5.87
N PHE A 242 17.36 19.86 -4.72
CA PHE A 242 17.81 20.57 -3.52
C PHE A 242 19.33 20.62 -3.30
N ILE A 243 20.13 19.66 -3.81
CA ILE A 243 21.53 19.48 -3.35
C ILE A 243 22.57 19.32 -4.46
N GLY A 244 22.19 19.07 -5.71
CA GLY A 244 23.13 18.76 -6.80
C GLY A 244 24.10 19.88 -7.22
N ALA A 245 24.05 21.09 -6.64
CA ALA A 245 24.83 22.21 -7.15
C ALA A 245 25.83 22.90 -6.19
N ASN A 246 25.70 22.85 -4.86
CA ASN A 246 26.73 23.45 -3.96
C ASN A 246 26.50 23.21 -2.46
N LEU A 247 26.76 22.00 -1.95
CA LEU A 247 27.02 21.83 -0.52
C LEU A 247 28.35 22.45 -0.07
N ASN A 248 29.22 22.84 -1.00
CA ASN A 248 30.60 23.26 -0.72
C ASN A 248 30.90 24.75 -0.90
N ALA A 249 29.93 25.62 -1.25
CA ALA A 249 30.22 27.01 -1.60
C ALA A 249 29.63 28.11 -0.69
N GLU A 250 28.57 27.86 0.08
CA GLU A 250 27.90 28.90 0.88
C GLU A 250 27.98 28.66 2.39
N LYS A 251 27.97 29.75 3.17
CA LYS A 251 27.94 29.67 4.63
C LYS A 251 26.54 29.25 5.10
N ARG A 252 26.47 28.08 5.73
CA ARG A 252 25.23 27.58 6.36
C ARG A 252 24.78 28.42 7.56
N ILE A 253 25.75 29.08 8.20
CA ILE A 253 25.53 30.02 9.31
C ILE A 253 26.14 31.36 8.91
N GLU A 254 25.32 32.40 8.92
CA GLU A 254 25.72 33.80 8.69
C GLU A 254 25.32 34.62 9.91
N ASP A 255 26.26 35.36 10.50
CA ASP A 255 26.02 36.20 11.68
C ASP A 255 25.31 35.48 12.85
N ASN A 256 25.73 34.26 13.17
CA ASN A 256 25.11 33.37 14.18
C ASN A 256 23.63 33.05 13.91
N LYS A 257 23.20 33.06 12.64
CA LYS A 257 21.86 32.64 12.24
C LYS A 257 21.94 31.63 11.10
N LEU A 258 21.00 30.68 11.11
CA LEU A 258 20.83 29.71 10.03
C LEU A 258 20.44 30.43 8.73
N SER A 259 21.14 30.11 7.64
CA SER A 259 20.81 30.64 6.33
C SER A 259 19.41 30.17 5.89
N SER A 260 18.60 31.11 5.41
CA SER A 260 17.26 30.82 4.87
C SER A 260 17.27 29.80 3.72
N HIS A 261 18.39 29.69 2.99
CA HIS A 261 18.54 28.73 1.90
C HIS A 261 18.62 27.28 2.42
N TYR A 262 19.24 27.07 3.58
CA TYR A 262 19.48 25.74 4.14
C TYR A 262 18.53 25.39 5.29
N GLN A 263 17.54 26.24 5.57
CA GLN A 263 16.65 26.06 6.72
C GLN A 263 15.91 24.71 6.67
N PHE A 264 15.52 24.25 5.49
CA PHE A 264 14.81 22.98 5.32
C PHE A 264 15.72 21.79 4.98
N LEU A 265 17.04 21.92 5.15
CA LEU A 265 17.97 20.81 4.90
C LEU A 265 17.70 19.65 5.89
N PRO A 266 17.27 18.46 5.43
CA PRO A 266 16.91 17.34 6.31
C PRO A 266 18.15 16.58 6.76
N ILE A 267 18.33 16.45 8.08
CA ILE A 267 19.40 15.66 8.71
C ILE A 267 18.81 14.42 9.39
N ASN A 268 19.55 13.32 9.34
CA ASN A 268 19.18 12.03 9.91
C ASN A 268 20.04 11.70 11.13
N THR A 269 19.40 11.49 12.28
CA THR A 269 20.11 11.20 13.53
C THR A 269 20.92 9.90 13.50
N ILE A 270 20.68 9.00 12.54
CA ILE A 270 21.46 7.75 12.40
C ILE A 270 22.94 8.02 12.14
N HIS A 271 23.29 9.15 11.53
CA HIS A 271 24.68 9.52 11.26
C HIS A 271 25.34 10.26 12.42
N PHE A 272 24.57 10.67 13.42
CA PHE A 272 25.01 11.55 14.52
C PHE A 272 24.72 10.91 15.89
N GLU A 273 25.12 9.65 16.11
CA GLU A 273 24.84 8.93 17.36
C GLU A 273 25.26 9.69 18.62
N ASP A 274 26.46 10.29 18.61
CA ASP A 274 26.99 11.08 19.74
C ASP A 274 26.19 12.36 20.02
N LEU A 275 25.57 12.95 18.99
CA LEU A 275 24.83 14.21 19.09
C LEU A 275 23.31 14.00 19.15
N LYS A 276 22.84 12.77 18.95
CA LYS A 276 21.40 12.45 18.86
C LYS A 276 20.62 12.93 20.08
N PHE A 277 21.11 12.70 21.29
CA PHE A 277 20.44 13.15 22.50
C PHE A 277 20.42 14.68 22.64
N ASP A 278 21.50 15.35 22.24
CA ASP A 278 21.56 16.82 22.24
C ASP A 278 20.54 17.41 21.24
N ILE A 279 20.42 16.82 20.05
CA ILE A 279 19.39 17.17 19.05
C ILE A 279 17.99 16.99 19.65
N LEU A 280 17.68 15.83 20.21
CA LEU A 280 16.33 15.56 20.71
C LEU A 280 15.97 16.46 21.90
N LYS A 281 16.94 16.77 22.78
CA LYS A 281 16.74 17.66 23.91
C LYS A 281 16.51 19.12 23.50
N SER A 282 17.05 19.52 22.34
CA SER A 282 16.87 20.86 21.80
C SER A 282 15.46 21.13 21.27
N ILE A 283 14.68 20.07 21.00
CA ILE A 283 13.30 20.19 20.49
C ILE A 283 12.34 20.26 21.68
N PRO A 284 11.58 21.36 21.86
CA PRO A 284 10.56 21.44 22.89
C PRO A 284 9.45 20.42 22.65
N ASP A 285 9.07 19.68 23.69
CA ASP A 285 7.98 18.69 23.65
C ASP A 285 8.04 17.78 22.41
N LEU A 286 9.07 16.93 22.37
CA LEU A 286 9.41 16.09 21.22
C LEU A 286 8.20 15.32 20.67
N ASP A 287 7.38 14.71 21.53
CA ASP A 287 6.22 13.93 21.11
C ASP A 287 5.19 14.78 20.34
N ASN A 288 5.00 16.05 20.74
CA ASN A 288 4.11 16.96 20.04
C ASN A 288 4.76 17.64 18.82
N SER A 289 6.08 17.77 18.81
CA SER A 289 6.84 18.33 17.67
C SER A 289 7.09 17.34 16.54
N ILE A 290 6.83 16.04 16.75
CA ILE A 290 6.88 15.04 15.68
C ILE A 290 5.67 15.21 14.75
N ASP A 291 5.94 15.49 13.47
CA ASP A 291 4.95 15.60 12.40
C ASP A 291 4.56 14.21 11.87
N GLY A 292 5.46 13.24 11.93
CA GLY A 292 5.27 11.93 11.30
C GLY A 292 5.95 10.75 11.98
N ILE A 293 5.36 9.57 11.86
CA ILE A 293 5.97 8.30 12.27
C ILE A 293 5.96 7.32 11.11
N LEU A 294 7.13 6.82 10.73
CA LEU A 294 7.29 5.83 9.68
C LEU A 294 7.78 4.50 10.29
N ILE A 295 7.02 3.43 10.12
CA ILE A 295 7.27 2.15 10.78
C ILE A 295 7.59 1.09 9.72
N LYS A 296 8.77 0.47 9.84
CA LYS A 296 9.16 -0.66 9.00
C LYS A 296 8.75 -1.98 9.64
N SER A 297 7.59 -2.51 9.26
CA SER A 297 7.05 -3.76 9.80
C SER A 297 5.81 -4.24 9.05
N ASP A 298 5.45 -5.52 9.22
CA ASP A 298 4.10 -5.98 8.90
C ASP A 298 3.07 -5.11 9.63
N ASN A 299 2.04 -4.71 8.89
CA ASN A 299 1.03 -3.79 9.35
C ASN A 299 0.16 -4.34 10.49
N TYR A 300 -0.13 -5.66 10.56
CA TYR A 300 -0.84 -6.22 11.72
C TYR A 300 -0.02 -6.05 13.00
N THR A 301 1.28 -6.31 12.91
CA THR A 301 2.24 -6.17 14.01
C THR A 301 2.41 -4.70 14.43
N ALA A 302 2.57 -3.80 13.48
CA ALA A 302 2.69 -2.37 13.75
C ALA A 302 1.42 -1.79 14.38
N LEU A 303 0.23 -2.13 13.88
CA LEU A 303 -1.05 -1.70 14.43
C LEU A 303 -1.21 -2.13 15.89
N ASN A 304 -0.86 -3.37 16.23
CA ASN A 304 -0.86 -3.85 17.61
C ASN A 304 0.14 -3.07 18.49
N THR A 305 1.32 -2.77 17.97
CA THR A 305 2.36 -2.02 18.70
C THR A 305 1.91 -0.60 19.04
N ILE A 306 1.24 0.09 18.12
CA ILE A 306 0.77 1.46 18.33
C ILE A 306 -0.58 1.54 19.07
N LYS A 307 -1.27 0.40 19.25
CA LYS A 307 -2.64 0.33 19.75
C LYS A 307 -2.86 1.07 21.06
N VAL A 308 -1.97 0.89 22.03
CA VAL A 308 -2.11 1.49 23.37
C VAL A 308 -1.93 3.01 23.30
N LYS A 309 -0.95 3.52 22.54
CA LYS A 309 -0.64 4.96 22.45
C LYS A 309 -1.70 5.74 21.67
N TYR A 310 -2.26 5.12 20.62
CA TYR A 310 -3.13 5.78 19.63
C TYR A 310 -4.59 5.33 19.64
N LYS A 311 -5.02 4.58 20.68
CA LYS A 311 -6.42 4.24 20.87
C LYS A 311 -7.30 5.50 20.85
N ASN A 312 -8.33 5.50 20.00
CA ASN A 312 -9.25 6.62 19.79
C ASN A 312 -8.60 7.97 19.39
N LYS A 313 -7.47 7.96 18.68
CA LYS A 313 -6.74 9.18 18.29
C LYS A 313 -6.57 9.39 16.79
N ILE A 314 -6.86 8.40 15.95
CA ILE A 314 -6.67 8.52 14.50
C ILE A 314 -7.90 9.16 13.86
N ASP A 315 -7.74 10.31 13.21
CA ASP A 315 -8.87 11.05 12.63
C ASP A 315 -9.17 10.62 11.19
N PHE A 316 -8.17 10.14 10.48
CA PHE A 316 -8.33 9.70 9.10
C PHE A 316 -7.44 8.50 8.81
N THR A 317 -8.04 7.45 8.25
CA THR A 317 -7.30 6.33 7.69
C THR A 317 -7.62 6.21 6.21
N TYR A 318 -6.59 6.13 5.37
CA TYR A 318 -6.74 5.73 3.97
C TYR A 318 -5.89 4.49 3.74
N ILE A 319 -6.49 3.47 3.13
CA ILE A 319 -5.74 2.29 2.68
C ILE A 319 -6.06 1.93 1.23
N ASP A 320 -5.03 1.51 0.53
CA ASP A 320 -5.11 0.90 -0.80
C ASP A 320 -4.50 -0.50 -0.73
N PRO A 321 -5.24 -1.48 -0.17
CA PRO A 321 -4.72 -2.81 0.03
C PRO A 321 -4.43 -3.49 -1.32
N PRO A 322 -3.59 -4.54 -1.33
CA PRO A 322 -3.36 -5.36 -2.51
C PRO A 322 -4.68 -5.82 -3.14
N PHE A 323 -4.86 -5.58 -4.45
CA PHE A 323 -6.08 -6.00 -5.15
C PHE A 323 -6.19 -7.52 -5.22
N ASN A 324 -7.43 -8.01 -5.14
CA ASN A 324 -7.75 -9.43 -5.28
C ASN A 324 -7.68 -9.86 -6.76
N LEU A 325 -6.46 -9.96 -7.30
CA LEU A 325 -6.17 -10.27 -8.71
C LEU A 325 -6.22 -11.78 -9.04
N GLY A 326 -6.58 -12.64 -8.09
CA GLY A 326 -6.56 -14.09 -8.25
C GLY A 326 -5.16 -14.64 -8.57
N HIS A 327 -4.97 -15.20 -9.77
CA HIS A 327 -3.73 -15.92 -10.15
C HIS A 327 -2.54 -15.01 -10.53
N ASN A 328 -2.76 -13.71 -10.72
CA ASN A 328 -1.75 -12.75 -11.19
C ASN A 328 -1.33 -11.75 -10.11
N ALA A 329 -1.35 -12.18 -8.85
CA ALA A 329 -0.83 -11.37 -7.77
C ALA A 329 0.71 -11.33 -7.84
N ASP A 330 1.28 -10.14 -8.02
CA ASP A 330 2.73 -9.85 -7.98
C ASP A 330 3.29 -9.87 -6.53
N PHE A 331 2.55 -10.43 -5.56
CA PHE A 331 2.96 -10.48 -4.16
C PHE A 331 3.93 -11.63 -3.89
N LYS A 332 4.79 -11.47 -2.88
CA LYS A 332 5.51 -12.59 -2.24
C LYS A 332 4.56 -13.64 -1.63
N TYR A 333 3.30 -13.28 -1.37
CA TYR A 333 2.23 -14.17 -0.91
C TYR A 333 1.41 -14.71 -2.08
N LYS A 334 1.50 -16.02 -2.35
CA LYS A 334 0.76 -16.68 -3.45
C LYS A 334 -0.51 -17.36 -2.94
N VAL A 335 -1.62 -16.65 -3.10
CA VAL A 335 -2.95 -17.03 -2.62
C VAL A 335 -3.70 -17.95 -3.61
N ASN A 336 -3.72 -19.26 -3.33
CA ASN A 336 -4.64 -20.20 -3.97
C ASN A 336 -6.03 -20.26 -3.28
N TYR A 337 -6.20 -19.62 -2.12
CA TYR A 337 -7.48 -19.45 -1.42
C TYR A 337 -7.91 -17.98 -1.59
N LYS A 338 -8.87 -17.71 -2.49
CA LYS A 338 -9.02 -16.39 -3.14
C LYS A 338 -9.61 -15.30 -2.23
N ASP A 339 -10.85 -15.48 -1.77
CA ASP A 339 -11.60 -14.38 -1.16
C ASP A 339 -11.52 -14.41 0.37
N SER A 340 -11.67 -15.58 0.99
CA SER A 340 -11.68 -15.73 2.45
C SER A 340 -10.36 -15.36 3.09
N THR A 341 -9.24 -15.76 2.46
CA THR A 341 -7.89 -15.43 2.91
C THR A 341 -7.63 -13.92 2.83
N TRP A 342 -7.96 -13.31 1.69
CA TRP A 342 -7.82 -11.87 1.49
C TRP A 342 -8.71 -11.08 2.46
N LEU A 343 -9.96 -11.51 2.65
CA LEU A 343 -10.87 -10.92 3.64
C LEU A 343 -10.37 -11.08 5.07
N THR A 344 -9.81 -12.23 5.44
CA THR A 344 -9.25 -12.46 6.79
C THR A 344 -8.05 -11.54 7.04
N LEU A 345 -7.19 -11.36 6.04
CA LEU A 345 -6.06 -10.42 6.10
C LEU A 345 -6.54 -9.00 6.38
N LEU A 346 -7.58 -8.54 5.68
CA LEU A 346 -8.17 -7.22 5.86
C LEU A 346 -8.93 -7.10 7.19
N GLU A 347 -9.76 -8.08 7.55
CA GLU A 347 -10.56 -8.11 8.78
C GLU A 347 -9.66 -7.89 9.99
N ASN A 348 -8.57 -8.65 10.10
CA ASN A 348 -7.64 -8.58 11.23
C ASN A 348 -7.05 -7.17 11.41
N ARG A 349 -6.80 -6.45 10.31
CA ARG A 349 -6.19 -5.10 10.33
C ARG A 349 -7.23 -4.01 10.54
N ILE A 350 -8.35 -4.09 9.82
CA ILE A 350 -9.42 -3.08 9.90
C ILE A 350 -10.07 -3.10 11.28
N THR A 351 -10.20 -4.28 11.91
CA THR A 351 -10.69 -4.39 13.30
C THR A 351 -9.76 -3.67 14.27
N LEU A 352 -8.44 -3.81 14.12
CA LEU A 352 -7.48 -3.06 14.93
C LEU A 352 -7.57 -1.56 14.65
N ASN A 353 -7.67 -1.16 13.38
CA ASN A 353 -7.82 0.24 13.00
C ASN A 353 -9.09 0.89 13.59
N TYR A 354 -10.21 0.17 13.64
CA TYR A 354 -11.46 0.65 14.24
C TYR A 354 -11.27 1.11 15.69
N ASP A 355 -10.46 0.39 16.48
CA ASP A 355 -10.11 0.76 17.85
C ASP A 355 -9.20 2.01 17.93
N LEU A 356 -8.45 2.31 16.87
CA LEU A 356 -7.55 3.47 16.80
C LEU A 356 -8.29 4.75 16.39
N LEU A 357 -9.35 4.64 15.59
CA LEU A 357 -10.08 5.80 15.08
C LEU A 357 -10.66 6.65 16.22
N SER A 358 -10.57 7.97 16.14
CA SER A 358 -11.28 8.90 17.02
C SER A 358 -12.79 8.81 16.77
N ASP A 359 -13.62 9.37 17.66
CA ASP A 359 -15.08 9.33 17.49
C ASP A 359 -15.54 10.07 16.23
N ASN A 360 -14.79 11.09 15.81
CA ASN A 360 -14.96 11.81 14.55
C ASN A 360 -14.18 11.17 13.39
N GLY A 361 -13.49 10.05 13.63
CA GLY A 361 -12.58 9.44 12.69
C GLY A 361 -13.30 8.85 11.47
N VAL A 362 -12.63 8.88 10.33
CA VAL A 362 -13.14 8.32 9.07
C VAL A 362 -12.12 7.39 8.42
N PHE A 363 -12.63 6.33 7.81
CA PHE A 363 -11.90 5.24 7.19
C PHE A 363 -12.26 5.16 5.72
N LEU A 364 -11.24 5.23 4.87
CA LEU A 364 -11.33 5.11 3.42
C LEU A 364 -10.55 3.88 2.94
N LEU A 365 -11.20 3.08 2.10
CA LEU A 365 -10.58 1.89 1.51
C LEU A 365 -10.85 1.89 0.01
N ARG A 366 -9.78 1.96 -0.77
CA ARG A 366 -9.80 1.84 -2.23
C ARG A 366 -9.81 0.38 -2.66
N ASN A 367 -10.65 0.05 -3.65
CA ASN A 367 -10.69 -1.26 -4.29
C ASN A 367 -10.81 -1.16 -5.79
N ASP A 368 -10.36 -2.24 -6.44
CA ASP A 368 -10.75 -2.56 -7.79
C ASP A 368 -12.14 -3.21 -7.87
N TYR A 369 -12.59 -3.49 -9.09
CA TYR A 369 -13.87 -4.16 -9.37
C TYR A 369 -13.93 -5.63 -8.92
N ASN A 370 -12.80 -6.25 -8.52
CA ASN A 370 -12.78 -7.65 -8.09
C ASN A 370 -13.14 -7.78 -6.61
N GLY A 371 -12.65 -6.86 -5.76
CA GLY A 371 -12.80 -6.92 -4.31
C GLY A 371 -13.87 -6.02 -3.69
N ASN A 372 -14.46 -5.08 -4.44
CA ASN A 372 -15.33 -4.05 -3.88
C ASN A 372 -16.56 -4.61 -3.13
N TYR A 373 -17.27 -5.58 -3.70
CA TYR A 373 -18.47 -6.16 -3.06
C TYR A 373 -18.14 -6.93 -1.78
N LEU A 374 -16.95 -7.55 -1.71
CA LEU A 374 -16.46 -8.29 -0.54
C LEU A 374 -16.10 -7.33 0.60
N THR A 375 -15.30 -6.30 0.30
CA THR A 375 -14.90 -5.31 1.32
C THR A 375 -16.08 -4.49 1.81
N ARG A 376 -17.08 -4.23 0.96
CA ARG A 376 -18.32 -3.58 1.38
C ARG A 376 -19.04 -4.37 2.48
N GLN A 377 -19.11 -5.69 2.36
CA GLN A 377 -19.72 -6.54 3.39
C GLN A 377 -18.88 -6.59 4.67
N LEU A 378 -17.56 -6.70 4.54
CA LEU A 378 -16.64 -6.66 5.67
C LEU A 378 -16.72 -5.33 6.44
N LEU A 379 -16.74 -4.20 5.74
CA LEU A 379 -16.84 -2.90 6.39
C LEU A 379 -18.21 -2.70 7.05
N ASN A 380 -19.29 -3.23 6.48
CA ASN A 380 -20.60 -3.23 7.12
C ASN A 380 -20.63 -4.04 8.41
N SER A 381 -19.90 -5.16 8.50
CA SER A 381 -19.85 -5.95 9.74
C SER A 381 -19.02 -5.26 10.84
N ILE A 382 -17.96 -4.55 10.47
CA ILE A 382 -17.07 -3.87 11.43
C ILE A 382 -17.65 -2.51 11.87
N PHE A 383 -18.01 -1.65 10.91
CA PHE A 383 -18.45 -0.27 11.18
C PHE A 383 -19.96 -0.14 11.38
N GLN A 384 -20.75 -1.17 11.04
CA GLN A 384 -22.20 -1.12 10.94
C GLN A 384 -22.69 -0.27 9.75
N VAL A 385 -23.82 -0.67 9.17
CA VAL A 385 -24.39 -0.04 7.96
C VAL A 385 -24.70 1.45 8.17
N VAL A 386 -25.11 1.84 9.39
CA VAL A 386 -25.47 3.22 9.74
C VAL A 386 -24.31 4.22 9.64
N ASN A 387 -23.08 3.72 9.73
CA ASN A 387 -21.87 4.53 9.70
C ASN A 387 -21.24 4.63 8.30
N PHE A 388 -21.87 4.03 7.30
CA PHE A 388 -21.51 4.28 5.92
C PHE A 388 -21.78 5.74 5.55
N ARG A 389 -20.83 6.38 4.84
CA ARG A 389 -20.96 7.77 4.40
C ARG A 389 -21.11 7.88 2.89
N ASN A 390 -20.25 7.21 2.12
CA ASN A 390 -20.30 7.33 0.66
C ASN A 390 -19.50 6.25 -0.07
N GLU A 391 -19.76 6.09 -1.36
CA GLU A 391 -18.97 5.29 -2.30
C GLU A 391 -18.45 6.19 -3.42
N LEU A 392 -17.16 6.52 -3.37
CA LEU A 392 -16.51 7.41 -4.33
C LEU A 392 -16.02 6.63 -5.55
N GLN A 393 -16.24 7.19 -6.73
CA GLN A 393 -15.76 6.66 -8.00
C GLN A 393 -14.51 7.43 -8.43
N VAL A 394 -13.40 6.72 -8.65
CA VAL A 394 -12.11 7.32 -9.02
C VAL A 394 -11.58 6.71 -10.32
N ASN A 395 -10.93 7.53 -11.15
CA ASN A 395 -10.41 7.09 -12.45
C ASN A 395 -9.31 6.03 -12.32
N ARG A 396 -9.38 4.98 -13.15
CA ARG A 396 -8.29 4.02 -13.37
C ARG A 396 -7.34 4.48 -14.46
N ILE A 397 -6.16 3.88 -14.49
CA ILE A 397 -5.28 3.93 -15.66
C ILE A 397 -6.02 3.33 -16.86
N PHE A 398 -6.26 4.13 -17.89
CA PHE A 398 -6.95 3.71 -19.10
C PHE A 398 -6.05 2.74 -19.90
N LYS A 399 -6.53 1.52 -20.12
CA LYS A 399 -5.85 0.51 -20.96
C LYS A 399 -6.58 0.38 -22.30
N ASN A 400 -5.93 0.81 -23.37
CA ASN A 400 -6.41 0.58 -24.73
C ASN A 400 -6.35 -0.93 -25.04
N LYS A 401 -7.50 -1.55 -25.30
CA LYS A 401 -7.53 -2.92 -25.86
C LYS A 401 -7.41 -2.82 -27.38
N THR A 402 -6.33 -3.39 -27.92
CA THR A 402 -6.08 -3.50 -29.37
C THR A 402 -6.74 -4.73 -30.01
N ASP A 403 -7.37 -5.59 -29.19
CA ASP A 403 -8.01 -6.82 -29.67
C ASP A 403 -9.38 -6.52 -30.31
N ASN A 404 -9.58 -7.02 -31.52
CA ASN A 404 -10.83 -6.86 -32.28
C ASN A 404 -12.00 -7.66 -31.69
N LYS A 405 -11.75 -8.60 -30.77
CA LYS A 405 -12.78 -9.39 -30.10
C LYS A 405 -12.86 -9.08 -28.60
N ILE A 406 -13.77 -8.18 -28.24
CA ILE A 406 -13.97 -7.75 -26.85
C ILE A 406 -15.01 -8.66 -26.17
N LYS A 407 -14.59 -9.47 -25.19
CA LYS A 407 -15.50 -10.28 -24.35
C LYS A 407 -16.16 -9.48 -23.20
N SER A 408 -15.53 -8.38 -22.78
CA SER A 408 -16.02 -7.49 -21.73
C SER A 408 -15.50 -6.07 -21.93
N LEU A 409 -16.35 -5.09 -21.62
CA LEU A 409 -15.99 -3.67 -21.67
C LEU A 409 -14.83 -3.38 -20.69
N PRO A 410 -13.91 -2.46 -21.03
CA PRO A 410 -12.87 -2.03 -20.11
C PRO A 410 -13.46 -1.36 -18.87
N PHE A 411 -12.94 -1.70 -17.69
CA PHE A 411 -13.26 -0.99 -16.45
C PHE A 411 -12.45 0.30 -16.38
N SER A 412 -13.13 1.44 -16.20
CA SER A 412 -12.52 2.76 -16.13
C SER A 412 -12.46 3.34 -14.71
N LEU A 413 -13.10 2.69 -13.73
CA LEU A 413 -13.31 3.22 -12.39
C LEU A 413 -12.88 2.21 -11.31
N ASP A 414 -12.28 2.75 -10.25
CA ASP A 414 -12.11 2.08 -8.97
C ASP A 414 -13.08 2.69 -7.95
N THR A 415 -13.34 1.96 -6.87
CA THR A 415 -14.28 2.34 -5.83
C THR A 415 -13.55 2.64 -4.53
N VAL A 416 -13.84 3.77 -3.89
CA VAL A 416 -13.37 4.09 -2.53
C VAL A 416 -14.57 4.11 -1.59
N HIS A 417 -14.61 3.17 -0.65
CA HIS A 417 -15.64 3.17 0.40
C HIS A 417 -15.29 4.14 1.51
N VAL A 418 -16.27 4.92 1.98
CA VAL A 418 -16.11 5.87 3.09
C VAL A 418 -16.99 5.44 4.26
N TYR A 419 -16.38 5.18 5.40
CA TYR A 419 -17.05 4.87 6.66
C TYR A 419 -16.55 5.78 7.77
N ALA A 420 -17.45 6.30 8.60
CA ALA A 420 -17.07 6.98 9.83
C ALA A 420 -17.06 5.99 10.99
N LYS A 421 -16.36 6.30 12.08
CA LYS A 421 -16.49 5.52 13.31
C LYS A 421 -17.87 5.67 13.95
N THR A 422 -18.38 6.91 13.96
CA THR A 422 -19.67 7.28 14.56
C THR A 422 -20.40 8.30 13.68
N GLU A 423 -21.62 8.67 14.09
CA GLU A 423 -22.42 9.76 13.48
C GLU A 423 -21.84 11.16 13.70
N ALA A 424 -20.80 11.31 14.52
CA ALA A 424 -20.18 12.61 14.80
C ALA A 424 -19.37 13.18 13.61
N PHE A 425 -18.94 12.33 12.69
CA PHE A 425 -18.17 12.74 11.51
C PHE A 425 -18.99 13.62 10.55
N TYR A 426 -18.35 14.68 10.04
CA TYR A 426 -18.85 15.49 8.92
C TYR A 426 -17.67 15.97 8.06
N TYR A 427 -17.90 16.07 6.75
CA TYR A 427 -16.90 16.56 5.80
C TYR A 427 -16.55 18.04 6.05
N LYS A 428 -15.28 18.38 5.94
CA LYS A 428 -14.74 19.74 6.05
C LYS A 428 -14.72 20.40 4.67
N ASN A 429 -15.48 21.47 4.50
CA ASN A 429 -15.51 22.27 3.26
C ASN A 429 -15.49 21.42 1.97
N PRO A 430 -16.49 20.55 1.73
CA PRO A 430 -16.51 19.64 0.57
C PRO A 430 -16.88 20.40 -0.70
N PHE A 431 -16.11 21.43 -1.04
CA PHE A 431 -16.38 22.31 -2.16
C PHE A 431 -15.13 22.49 -3.03
N VAL A 432 -15.33 22.57 -4.34
CA VAL A 432 -14.29 22.85 -5.33
C VAL A 432 -14.62 24.12 -6.10
N GLU A 433 -13.59 24.90 -6.40
CA GLU A 433 -13.75 26.13 -7.18
C GLU A 433 -14.00 25.82 -8.66
N ARG A 434 -14.84 26.64 -9.30
CA ARG A 434 -15.17 26.52 -10.72
C ARG A 434 -14.05 27.12 -11.57
N THR A 435 -13.46 26.33 -12.46
CA THR A 435 -12.25 26.71 -13.21
C THR A 435 -12.43 26.95 -14.71
N GLU A 436 -13.59 26.60 -15.30
CA GLU A 436 -13.82 26.71 -16.75
C GLU A 436 -15.10 27.47 -17.12
N GLU A 437 -15.01 28.28 -18.19
CA GLU A 437 -16.14 29.00 -18.77
C GLU A 437 -16.90 28.12 -19.77
N ARG A 438 -18.22 28.00 -19.59
CA ARG A 438 -19.12 27.39 -20.56
C ARG A 438 -19.72 28.47 -21.46
N ALA A 439 -19.53 28.34 -22.77
CA ALA A 439 -20.19 29.18 -23.76
C ALA A 439 -21.72 29.10 -23.65
N ALA A 440 -22.40 30.18 -24.08
CA ALA A 440 -23.86 30.21 -24.13
C ALA A 440 -24.38 29.20 -25.17
N PHE A 441 -25.49 28.52 -24.87
CA PHE A 441 -26.10 27.57 -25.81
C PHE A 441 -27.64 27.56 -25.69
N TRP A 442 -28.31 27.04 -26.71
CA TRP A 442 -29.77 26.98 -26.79
C TRP A 442 -30.30 25.63 -26.29
N ARG A 443 -31.08 25.64 -25.22
CA ARG A 443 -31.66 24.44 -24.60
C ARG A 443 -33.15 24.31 -24.93
N HIS A 444 -33.63 23.08 -25.06
CA HIS A 444 -35.02 22.78 -25.35
C HIS A 444 -35.96 23.20 -24.21
N MET A 445 -37.16 23.66 -24.56
CA MET A 445 -38.17 24.07 -23.59
C MET A 445 -38.98 22.91 -22.99
N ASN A 446 -38.84 21.69 -23.53
CA ASN A 446 -39.60 20.49 -23.16
C ASN A 446 -38.75 19.48 -22.36
N ASP A 447 -37.91 19.96 -21.45
CA ASP A 447 -37.03 19.11 -20.63
C ASP A 447 -37.65 18.70 -19.28
N SER A 448 -38.88 19.17 -18.98
CA SER A 448 -39.56 18.91 -17.70
C SER A 448 -40.64 17.82 -17.84
N ALA A 449 -40.67 16.88 -16.90
CA ALA A 449 -41.59 15.75 -16.86
C ALA A 449 -42.97 16.13 -16.29
N GLY A 450 -44.02 15.46 -16.77
CA GLY A 450 -45.43 15.71 -16.41
C GLY A 450 -46.18 16.44 -17.54
N GLN A 451 -47.47 16.20 -17.73
CA GLN A 451 -48.22 16.77 -18.87
C GLN A 451 -48.58 18.25 -18.63
N GLY A 452 -48.13 19.13 -19.54
CA GLY A 452 -48.46 20.56 -19.53
C GLY A 452 -49.55 20.95 -20.53
N SER A 453 -49.93 22.23 -20.49
CA SER A 453 -50.83 22.87 -21.46
C SER A 453 -50.06 23.56 -22.59
N ALA A 454 -50.74 23.85 -23.70
CA ALA A 454 -50.28 24.78 -24.73
C ALA A 454 -49.79 26.11 -24.16
N LYS A 455 -48.80 26.69 -24.84
CA LYS A 455 -48.28 28.04 -24.62
C LYS A 455 -48.09 28.76 -25.95
N LEU A 456 -48.13 30.08 -25.90
CA LEU A 456 -47.92 30.94 -27.05
C LEU A 456 -46.44 31.28 -27.18
N PHE A 457 -45.89 31.11 -28.38
CA PHE A 457 -44.54 31.49 -28.76
C PHE A 457 -44.63 32.29 -30.06
N PHE A 458 -44.30 33.58 -30.05
CA PHE A 458 -44.37 34.42 -31.26
C PHE A 458 -45.74 34.34 -31.96
N GLY A 459 -46.83 34.45 -31.18
CA GLY A 459 -48.20 34.31 -31.67
C GLY A 459 -48.66 32.88 -31.99
N LEU A 460 -47.74 31.91 -32.05
CA LEU A 460 -48.04 30.51 -32.35
C LEU A 460 -48.36 29.70 -31.08
N SER A 461 -49.50 29.02 -31.06
CA SER A 461 -49.85 28.09 -29.97
C SER A 461 -49.18 26.73 -30.18
N LEU A 462 -48.32 26.32 -29.25
CA LEU A 462 -47.61 25.03 -29.28
C LEU A 462 -47.94 24.17 -28.06
N GLU A 463 -48.36 22.93 -28.31
CA GLU A 463 -48.53 21.89 -27.29
C GLU A 463 -47.17 21.26 -26.92
N PRO A 464 -46.91 20.99 -25.62
CA PRO A 464 -45.75 20.22 -25.23
C PRO A 464 -45.91 18.74 -25.67
N PRO A 465 -44.80 18.01 -25.89
CA PRO A 465 -44.89 16.57 -26.17
C PRO A 465 -45.59 15.80 -25.05
N ILE A 466 -46.15 14.64 -25.40
CA ILE A 466 -46.82 13.75 -24.45
C ILE A 466 -45.90 13.43 -23.26
N GLY A 467 -46.42 13.60 -22.05
CA GLY A 467 -45.71 13.35 -20.79
C GLY A 467 -44.76 14.48 -20.37
N LYS A 468 -44.78 15.62 -21.07
CA LYS A 468 -43.91 16.78 -20.81
C LYS A 468 -44.70 18.08 -20.68
N HIS A 469 -44.07 19.06 -20.05
CA HIS A 469 -44.58 20.42 -19.97
C HIS A 469 -43.50 21.43 -20.37
N TRP A 470 -43.93 22.63 -20.77
CA TRP A 470 -43.01 23.72 -21.03
C TRP A 470 -42.36 24.19 -19.73
N LYS A 471 -41.05 24.44 -19.76
CA LYS A 471 -40.26 24.82 -18.58
C LYS A 471 -40.73 26.10 -17.89
N TYR A 472 -41.21 27.08 -18.64
CA TYR A 472 -41.57 28.41 -18.11
C TYR A 472 -43.06 28.71 -18.23
N SER A 473 -43.57 29.57 -17.34
CA SER A 473 -44.91 30.16 -17.44
C SER A 473 -45.03 31.06 -18.67
N GLN A 474 -46.26 31.36 -19.11
CA GLN A 474 -46.50 32.23 -20.28
C GLN A 474 -45.83 33.60 -20.12
N GLU A 475 -45.98 34.23 -18.97
CA GLU A 475 -45.35 35.52 -18.65
C GLU A 475 -43.82 35.48 -18.81
N ASN A 476 -43.18 34.39 -18.37
CA ASN A 476 -41.74 34.22 -18.52
C ASN A 476 -41.31 33.94 -19.97
N ILE A 477 -42.14 33.25 -20.75
CA ILE A 477 -41.93 33.05 -22.19
C ILE A 477 -41.95 34.41 -22.90
N ASP A 478 -42.97 35.22 -22.64
CA ASP A 478 -43.12 36.54 -23.25
C ASP A 478 -41.95 37.47 -22.89
N ASN A 479 -41.53 37.46 -21.62
CA ASN A 479 -40.38 38.22 -21.15
C ASN A 479 -39.07 37.75 -21.83
N LYS A 480 -38.89 36.44 -22.03
CA LYS A 480 -37.71 35.90 -22.73
C LYS A 480 -37.72 36.21 -24.22
N ILE A 481 -38.88 36.19 -24.88
CA ILE A 481 -39.03 36.62 -26.27
C ILE A 481 -38.63 38.10 -26.40
N LYS A 482 -39.18 38.96 -25.53
CA LYS A 482 -38.88 40.40 -25.50
C LYS A 482 -37.38 40.69 -25.34
N ASN A 483 -36.69 39.91 -24.52
CA ASN A 483 -35.25 40.04 -24.28
C ASN A 483 -34.37 39.25 -25.28
N LYS A 484 -34.95 38.69 -26.35
CA LYS A 484 -34.24 37.86 -27.35
C LYS A 484 -33.52 36.64 -26.75
N LEU A 485 -34.03 36.13 -25.62
CA LEU A 485 -33.53 34.94 -24.90
C LEU A 485 -34.31 33.67 -25.24
N LEU A 486 -35.23 33.72 -26.19
CA LEU A 486 -36.01 32.58 -26.67
C LEU A 486 -36.16 32.67 -28.19
N LYS A 487 -36.04 31.53 -28.89
CA LYS A 487 -36.19 31.43 -30.35
C LYS A 487 -36.94 30.16 -30.73
N LEU A 488 -37.57 30.16 -31.90
CA LEU A 488 -38.14 28.97 -32.51
C LEU A 488 -37.18 28.42 -33.57
N PHE A 489 -36.99 27.10 -33.56
CA PHE A 489 -36.16 26.40 -34.54
C PHE A 489 -37.06 25.48 -35.36
N CYS A 490 -37.05 25.63 -36.69
CA CYS A 490 -37.78 24.74 -37.57
C CYS A 490 -37.15 23.36 -37.55
N LYS A 491 -37.93 22.31 -37.25
CA LYS A 491 -37.40 20.93 -37.19
C LYS A 491 -37.03 20.35 -38.55
N ASN A 492 -37.56 20.92 -39.64
CA ASN A 492 -37.34 20.41 -40.99
C ASN A 492 -36.07 20.97 -41.65
N CYS A 493 -35.87 22.30 -41.64
CA CYS A 493 -34.73 22.94 -42.30
C CYS A 493 -33.73 23.63 -41.35
N GLY A 494 -34.03 23.72 -40.05
CA GLY A 494 -33.16 24.37 -39.07
C GLY A 494 -33.27 25.91 -39.02
N TYR A 495 -34.14 26.52 -39.83
CA TYR A 495 -34.41 27.96 -39.78
C TYR A 495 -34.71 28.43 -38.36
N THR A 496 -34.13 29.57 -37.98
CA THR A 496 -34.29 30.13 -36.64
C THR A 496 -35.12 31.42 -36.70
N HIS A 497 -36.27 31.40 -36.05
CA HIS A 497 -37.14 32.56 -35.90
C HIS A 497 -36.94 33.23 -34.54
N SER A 498 -36.86 34.57 -34.53
CA SER A 498 -36.54 35.32 -33.31
C SER A 498 -37.28 36.64 -33.12
N GLU A 499 -38.06 37.11 -34.10
CA GLU A 499 -38.76 38.40 -34.02
C GLU A 499 -40.07 38.37 -34.81
N GLY A 500 -41.12 39.00 -34.28
CA GLY A 500 -42.44 39.05 -34.91
C GLY A 500 -43.24 37.74 -34.80
N ASP A 501 -44.52 37.79 -35.13
CA ASP A 501 -45.38 36.61 -35.13
C ASP A 501 -45.04 35.67 -36.29
N VAL A 502 -45.19 34.37 -36.08
CA VAL A 502 -44.92 33.35 -37.10
C VAL A 502 -45.97 32.26 -37.07
N TYR A 503 -46.30 31.71 -38.24
CA TYR A 503 -47.25 30.60 -38.37
C TYR A 503 -46.56 29.37 -38.98
N ASN A 504 -45.99 29.51 -40.16
CA ASN A 504 -45.18 28.49 -40.84
C ASN A 504 -43.74 28.98 -41.07
N CYS A 505 -42.82 28.03 -41.24
CA CYS A 505 -41.42 28.33 -41.53
C CYS A 505 -41.32 29.11 -42.86
N PRO A 506 -40.73 30.32 -42.88
CA PRO A 506 -40.58 31.11 -44.09
C PRO A 506 -39.73 30.43 -45.18
N GLU A 507 -38.82 29.52 -44.81
CA GLU A 507 -37.93 28.84 -45.76
C GLU A 507 -38.53 27.58 -46.37
N CYS A 508 -39.15 26.71 -45.56
CA CYS A 508 -39.60 25.40 -46.02
C CYS A 508 -41.11 25.15 -45.86
N GLY A 509 -41.86 26.13 -45.35
CA GLY A 509 -43.32 26.03 -45.16
C GLY A 509 -43.76 25.10 -44.03
N SER A 510 -42.85 24.47 -43.30
CA SER A 510 -43.18 23.55 -42.19
C SER A 510 -43.83 24.27 -41.00
N PHE A 511 -44.77 23.60 -40.35
CA PHE A 511 -45.41 24.05 -39.10
C PHE A 511 -44.72 23.49 -37.85
N ASP A 512 -43.70 22.64 -38.03
CA ASP A 512 -43.05 21.93 -36.93
C ASP A 512 -41.90 22.75 -36.33
N TRP A 513 -42.17 23.36 -35.19
CA TRP A 513 -41.27 24.25 -34.48
C TRP A 513 -40.79 23.64 -33.16
N ASN A 514 -39.56 23.99 -32.79
CA ASN A 514 -38.94 23.60 -31.53
C ASN A 514 -38.50 24.87 -30.76
N PRO A 515 -39.23 25.27 -29.71
CA PRO A 515 -38.84 26.42 -28.89
C PRO A 515 -37.63 26.08 -28.04
N LYS A 516 -36.61 26.94 -28.11
CA LYS A 516 -35.41 26.86 -27.28
C LYS A 516 -35.17 28.18 -26.57
N TYR A 517 -34.67 28.10 -25.34
CA TYR A 517 -34.26 29.27 -24.57
C TYR A 517 -32.74 29.33 -24.44
N LEU A 518 -32.19 30.54 -24.38
CA LEU A 518 -30.77 30.75 -24.22
C LEU A 518 -30.38 30.47 -22.78
N VAL A 519 -29.49 29.50 -22.61
CA VAL A 519 -28.74 29.35 -21.38
C VAL A 519 -27.50 30.23 -21.53
N LYS A 520 -27.43 31.29 -20.71
CA LYS A 520 -26.33 32.26 -20.77
C LYS A 520 -24.98 31.55 -20.56
N ALA A 521 -23.93 32.16 -21.13
CA ALA A 521 -22.57 31.78 -20.79
C ALA A 521 -22.43 31.85 -19.27
N SER A 522 -21.69 30.90 -18.73
CA SER A 522 -21.53 30.79 -17.30
C SER A 522 -20.10 30.43 -17.01
N ASN A 523 -19.53 31.04 -15.97
CA ASN A 523 -18.16 30.83 -15.50
C ASN A 523 -18.05 29.48 -14.76
N THR A 524 -18.89 28.52 -15.14
CA THR A 524 -19.24 27.34 -14.34
C THR A 524 -19.29 26.13 -15.26
N LYS A 525 -18.21 25.36 -15.29
CA LYS A 525 -18.25 23.97 -15.74
C LYS A 525 -18.89 23.10 -14.67
N ILE A 526 -19.75 22.18 -15.10
CA ILE A 526 -20.30 21.11 -14.26
C ILE A 526 -19.38 19.91 -14.45
N LEU A 527 -18.84 19.38 -13.35
CA LEU A 527 -18.00 18.19 -13.36
C LEU A 527 -18.89 16.95 -13.17
N GLY A 528 -18.93 16.04 -14.16
CA GLY A 528 -19.21 14.62 -13.92
C GLY A 528 -20.65 14.07 -13.92
N GLY A 529 -21.70 14.74 -14.40
CA GLY A 529 -23.03 14.11 -14.51
C GLY A 529 -24.19 15.09 -14.66
N ASP A 530 -25.38 14.56 -15.01
CA ASP A 530 -26.53 15.32 -15.51
C ASP A 530 -27.06 16.44 -14.59
N TRP A 531 -27.59 17.46 -15.26
CA TRP A 531 -28.10 18.74 -14.77
C TRP A 531 -28.93 18.71 -13.48
N THR A 532 -28.36 19.15 -12.37
CA THR A 532 -29.14 19.89 -11.37
C THR A 532 -28.38 21.17 -10.99
N ASP A 533 -28.85 22.29 -11.54
CA ASP A 533 -28.48 23.62 -11.05
C ASP A 533 -29.05 23.78 -9.63
N ILE A 534 -28.37 23.23 -8.62
CA ILE A 534 -28.65 23.58 -7.23
C ILE A 534 -27.93 24.91 -6.98
N GLY A 535 -28.72 25.98 -6.88
CA GLY A 535 -28.31 27.16 -6.13
C GLY A 535 -27.44 28.17 -6.89
N VAL A 536 -28.09 29.27 -7.22
CA VAL A 536 -27.54 30.56 -7.65
C VAL A 536 -26.56 31.10 -6.58
N ASN A 537 -25.41 31.68 -6.99
CA ASN A 537 -24.44 32.47 -6.20
C ASN A 537 -23.28 31.79 -5.41
N SER A 538 -22.57 30.80 -5.95
CA SER A 538 -21.22 30.47 -5.46
C SER A 538 -20.23 30.18 -6.60
N ASN A 539 -18.98 30.67 -6.47
CA ASN A 539 -17.83 30.24 -7.29
C ASN A 539 -17.41 28.79 -6.99
N TYR A 540 -18.10 28.13 -6.06
CA TYR A 540 -17.80 26.80 -5.56
C TYR A 540 -18.93 25.82 -5.87
N LEU A 541 -18.55 24.59 -6.20
CA LEU A 541 -19.42 23.42 -6.37
C LEU A 541 -19.25 22.48 -5.20
N GLU A 542 -20.35 21.92 -4.68
CA GLU A 542 -20.28 20.82 -3.73
C GLU A 542 -19.69 19.58 -4.40
N LEU A 543 -18.79 18.90 -3.69
CA LEU A 543 -18.21 17.64 -4.13
C LEU A 543 -19.26 16.53 -4.02
N HIS A 544 -19.40 15.76 -5.09
CA HIS A 544 -20.21 14.55 -5.11
C HIS A 544 -19.32 13.30 -5.09
N ASN A 545 -19.94 12.13 -5.18
CA ASN A 545 -19.24 10.85 -5.15
C ASN A 545 -18.54 10.48 -6.47
N ASN A 546 -18.58 11.35 -7.48
CA ASN A 546 -17.84 11.20 -8.73
C ASN A 546 -16.58 12.08 -8.69
N TRP A 547 -15.41 11.46 -8.57
CA TRP A 547 -14.11 12.14 -8.52
C TRP A 547 -13.31 11.94 -9.81
N ASN A 548 -14.01 11.80 -10.93
CA ASN A 548 -13.37 11.63 -12.24
C ASN A 548 -12.74 12.92 -12.80
N ASP A 549 -12.86 14.03 -12.09
CA ASP A 549 -12.21 15.30 -12.43
C ASP A 549 -10.71 15.32 -12.07
N ILE A 550 -10.27 14.39 -11.22
CA ILE A 550 -8.86 14.20 -10.85
C ILE A 550 -8.36 12.82 -11.27
N PRO A 551 -7.05 12.68 -11.54
CA PRO A 551 -6.47 11.35 -11.80
C PRO A 551 -6.51 10.50 -10.53
N GLY A 552 -6.83 9.21 -10.66
CA GLY A 552 -6.75 8.27 -9.53
C GLY A 552 -5.35 7.69 -9.32
N TYR A 553 -4.50 7.70 -10.33
CA TYR A 553 -3.12 7.21 -10.28
C TYR A 553 -2.14 8.26 -10.81
N SER A 554 -0.88 8.17 -10.41
CA SER A 554 0.23 8.93 -10.97
C SER A 554 1.42 8.03 -11.27
N ASN A 555 2.35 8.50 -12.11
CA ASN A 555 3.60 7.82 -12.42
C ASN A 555 4.79 8.73 -12.07
N GLN A 556 4.77 9.32 -10.86
CA GLN A 556 5.80 10.27 -10.45
C GLN A 556 6.96 9.58 -9.72
N THR A 557 6.69 8.40 -9.17
CA THR A 557 7.65 7.56 -8.44
C THR A 557 7.94 6.27 -9.20
N ALA A 558 8.93 5.52 -8.71
CA ALA A 558 9.26 4.17 -9.20
C ALA A 558 8.17 3.11 -8.89
N PHE A 559 7.08 3.50 -8.24
CA PHE A 559 6.00 2.60 -7.87
C PHE A 559 4.90 2.56 -8.94
N SER A 560 4.65 1.37 -9.49
CA SER A 560 3.81 1.16 -10.68
C SER A 560 2.32 1.49 -10.50
N THR A 561 1.82 1.51 -9.26
CA THR A 561 0.41 1.73 -8.93
C THR A 561 0.23 2.87 -7.92
N GLU A 562 1.04 3.92 -8.06
CA GLU A 562 1.00 5.07 -7.16
C GLU A 562 -0.35 5.80 -7.18
N ASN A 563 -0.98 5.93 -6.00
CA ASN A 563 -2.13 6.79 -5.81
C ASN A 563 -1.78 8.24 -6.14
N SER A 564 -2.64 8.90 -6.92
CA SER A 564 -2.44 10.31 -7.25
C SER A 564 -2.44 11.17 -6.00
N LEU A 565 -1.50 12.09 -5.91
CA LEU A 565 -1.44 13.03 -4.80
C LEU A 565 -2.67 13.94 -4.73
N ALA A 566 -3.26 14.31 -5.89
CA ALA A 566 -4.48 15.12 -5.94
C ALA A 566 -5.68 14.41 -5.30
N LEU A 567 -5.76 13.09 -5.46
CA LEU A 567 -6.78 12.23 -4.84
C LEU A 567 -6.66 12.25 -3.31
N LEU A 568 -5.44 12.04 -2.81
CA LEU A 568 -5.20 11.94 -1.37
C LEU A 568 -5.25 13.31 -0.68
N GLU A 569 -4.73 14.37 -1.30
CA GLU A 569 -4.88 15.74 -0.79
C GLU A 569 -6.35 16.14 -0.68
N ARG A 570 -7.18 15.79 -1.67
CA ARG A 570 -8.64 16.00 -1.59
C ARG A 570 -9.24 15.21 -0.43
N ALA A 571 -8.94 13.91 -0.35
CA ALA A 571 -9.49 13.03 0.69
C ALA A 571 -9.12 13.50 2.10
N VAL A 572 -7.85 13.82 2.35
CA VAL A 572 -7.37 14.34 3.63
C VAL A 572 -8.05 15.67 3.94
N LYS A 573 -8.03 16.63 2.99
CA LYS A 573 -8.57 17.98 3.22
C LYS A 573 -10.05 18.00 3.59
N ILE A 574 -10.87 17.15 2.97
CA ILE A 574 -12.31 17.11 3.26
C ILE A 574 -12.65 16.26 4.48
N CYS A 575 -11.73 15.46 4.99
CA CYS A 575 -11.99 14.56 6.11
C CYS A 575 -11.34 15.03 7.41
N THR A 576 -10.33 15.91 7.36
CA THR A 576 -9.55 16.32 8.53
C THR A 576 -9.33 17.84 8.61
N ASN A 577 -9.00 18.32 9.80
CA ASN A 577 -8.45 19.66 10.05
C ASN A 577 -6.91 19.62 10.13
N GLU A 578 -6.27 20.78 10.17
CA GLU A 578 -4.83 20.88 10.45
C GLU A 578 -4.52 20.32 11.85
N GLY A 579 -3.40 19.60 11.98
CA GLY A 579 -2.98 18.95 13.22
C GLY A 579 -3.62 17.57 13.49
N ASP A 580 -4.70 17.21 12.80
CA ASP A 580 -5.34 15.89 12.89
C ASP A 580 -4.36 14.78 12.47
N LEU A 581 -4.62 13.55 12.95
CA LEU A 581 -3.73 12.41 12.75
C LEU A 581 -4.21 11.47 11.63
N VAL A 582 -3.38 11.33 10.60
CA VAL A 582 -3.59 10.48 9.42
C VAL A 582 -2.85 9.15 9.57
N LEU A 583 -3.48 8.04 9.20
CA LEU A 583 -2.87 6.71 9.20
C LEU A 583 -2.97 6.05 7.83
N ASP A 584 -1.87 5.49 7.36
CA ASP A 584 -1.82 4.59 6.22
C ASP A 584 -0.93 3.39 6.55
N TYR A 585 -1.54 2.20 6.57
CA TYR A 585 -0.86 0.93 6.87
C TYR A 585 -0.76 0.00 5.66
N PHE A 586 -1.04 0.53 4.47
CA PHE A 586 -0.71 -0.05 3.16
C PHE A 586 -0.01 1.05 2.35
N LEU A 587 1.09 1.55 2.92
CA LEU A 587 1.67 2.84 2.54
C LEU A 587 2.20 2.87 1.10
N GLY A 588 2.79 1.79 0.61
CA GLY A 588 3.34 1.68 -0.73
C GLY A 588 4.29 2.82 -1.07
N SER A 589 3.88 3.68 -2.03
CA SER A 589 4.67 4.85 -2.47
C SER A 589 4.70 6.03 -1.49
N GLY A 590 3.97 5.97 -0.38
CA GLY A 590 3.92 7.05 0.61
C GLY A 590 3.04 8.24 0.23
N SER A 591 2.22 8.16 -0.83
CA SER A 591 1.42 9.31 -1.28
C SER A 591 0.50 9.89 -0.18
N THR A 592 -0.02 9.04 0.73
CA THR A 592 -0.93 9.48 1.81
C THR A 592 -0.21 10.34 2.86
N ILE A 593 0.97 9.92 3.31
CA ILE A 593 1.75 10.68 4.31
C ILE A 593 2.30 11.97 3.71
N VAL A 594 2.61 11.98 2.42
CA VAL A 594 2.99 13.20 1.68
C VAL A 594 1.83 14.20 1.64
N ALA A 595 0.62 13.75 1.30
CA ALA A 595 -0.57 14.59 1.30
C ALA A 595 -0.86 15.15 2.71
N ALA A 596 -0.78 14.29 3.73
CA ALA A 596 -0.98 14.70 5.12
C ALA A 596 0.03 15.79 5.54
N HIS A 597 1.32 15.58 5.29
CA HIS A 597 2.38 16.50 5.66
C HIS A 597 2.25 17.86 4.96
N ARG A 598 2.00 17.87 3.64
CA ARG A 598 1.75 19.12 2.87
C ARG A 598 0.57 19.92 3.37
N LEU A 599 -0.42 19.23 3.92
CA LEU A 599 -1.60 19.83 4.51
C LEU A 599 -1.41 20.11 6.01
N ASN A 600 -0.21 20.02 6.59
CA ASN A 600 0.00 20.26 8.03
C ASN A 600 -0.82 19.32 8.93
N ARG A 601 -0.99 18.06 8.53
CA ARG A 601 -1.54 16.99 9.37
C ARG A 601 -0.41 16.12 9.89
N LYS A 602 -0.61 15.54 11.08
CA LYS A 602 0.30 14.52 11.59
C LYS A 602 0.03 13.20 10.88
N TRP A 603 1.03 12.33 10.78
CA TRP A 603 0.84 11.08 10.05
C TRP A 603 1.57 9.87 10.66
N ILE A 604 1.03 8.68 10.42
CA ILE A 604 1.65 7.38 10.68
C ILE A 604 1.61 6.58 9.38
N GLY A 605 2.77 6.17 8.89
CA GLY A 605 2.93 5.31 7.72
C GLY A 605 3.53 3.96 8.13
N ILE A 606 3.01 2.86 7.59
CA ILE A 606 3.55 1.51 7.82
C ILE A 606 3.80 0.82 6.48
N GLU A 607 5.02 0.33 6.27
CA GLU A 607 5.42 -0.48 5.12
C GLU A 607 6.50 -1.50 5.53
N ILE A 608 6.50 -2.69 4.92
CA ILE A 608 7.51 -3.73 5.14
C ILE A 608 8.34 -4.00 3.88
N ASP A 609 7.76 -3.79 2.70
CA ASP A 609 8.40 -4.16 1.44
C ASP A 609 9.59 -3.25 1.11
N LYS A 610 10.38 -3.65 0.10
CA LYS A 610 11.51 -2.84 -0.42
C LYS A 610 11.11 -1.40 -0.75
N GLN A 611 9.83 -1.15 -1.00
CA GLN A 611 9.25 0.17 -1.26
C GLN A 611 9.39 1.14 -0.08
N TYR A 612 9.50 0.62 1.15
CA TYR A 612 9.85 1.43 2.31
C TYR A 612 11.15 2.18 2.07
N ASP A 613 12.23 1.45 1.81
CA ASP A 613 13.58 2.01 1.64
C ASP A 613 13.71 2.75 0.30
N ASN A 614 13.01 2.26 -0.72
CA ASN A 614 13.21 2.70 -2.09
C ASN A 614 12.31 3.84 -2.54
N VAL A 615 11.17 4.04 -1.88
CA VAL A 615 10.16 5.00 -2.33
C VAL A 615 9.67 5.87 -1.18
N ALA A 616 9.03 5.28 -0.16
CA ALA A 616 8.38 6.05 0.89
C ALA A 616 9.37 6.88 1.71
N PHE A 617 10.49 6.28 2.13
CA PHE A 617 11.50 6.95 2.94
C PHE A 617 12.22 8.08 2.17
N PRO A 618 12.79 7.86 0.96
CA PRO A 618 13.36 8.93 0.13
C PRO A 618 12.39 10.08 -0.17
N ARG A 619 11.12 9.74 -0.46
CA ARG A 619 10.09 10.73 -0.77
C ARG A 619 9.84 11.68 0.39
N MET A 620 9.97 11.24 1.63
CA MET A 620 9.85 12.12 2.78
C MET A 620 11.00 13.12 2.91
N TYR A 621 12.22 12.79 2.47
CA TYR A 621 13.33 13.77 2.40
C TYR A 621 13.03 14.90 1.43
N GLU A 622 12.48 14.56 0.25
CA GLU A 622 12.08 15.55 -0.76
C GLU A 622 10.99 16.49 -0.24
N ILE A 623 10.06 15.95 0.56
CA ILE A 623 8.98 16.74 1.14
C ILE A 623 9.48 17.63 2.27
N LEU A 624 10.32 17.10 3.17
CA LEU A 624 10.94 17.89 4.23
C LEU A 624 11.78 19.04 3.66
N SER A 625 12.55 18.82 2.59
CA SER A 625 13.36 19.88 1.98
C SER A 625 12.56 21.06 1.42
N LYS A 626 11.27 20.87 1.17
CA LYS A 626 10.35 21.89 0.66
C LYS A 626 9.46 22.51 1.73
N HIS A 627 9.09 21.73 2.75
CA HIS A 627 8.06 22.12 3.72
C HIS A 627 8.55 22.23 5.17
N GLY A 628 9.76 21.75 5.48
CA GLY A 628 10.25 21.62 6.85
C GLY A 628 9.54 20.51 7.62
N GLY A 629 10.11 20.07 8.74
CA GLY A 629 9.44 19.11 9.63
C GLY A 629 10.36 18.16 10.38
N VAL A 630 9.72 17.28 11.15
CA VAL A 630 10.36 16.18 11.90
C VAL A 630 9.53 14.92 11.74
N PHE A 631 10.16 13.83 11.30
CA PHE A 631 9.55 12.50 11.42
C PHE A 631 10.46 11.53 12.16
N LYS A 632 9.82 10.65 12.92
CA LYS A 632 10.43 9.52 13.60
C LYS A 632 10.32 8.28 12.71
N TYR A 633 11.35 7.46 12.66
CA TYR A 633 11.26 6.16 12.03
C TYR A 633 11.89 5.04 12.85
N TYR A 634 11.34 3.82 12.72
CA TYR A 634 11.87 2.64 13.41
C TYR A 634 11.43 1.36 12.72
N GLU A 635 12.17 0.29 12.98
CA GLU A 635 11.86 -1.06 12.50
C GLU A 635 11.31 -1.90 13.67
N LEU A 636 10.41 -2.83 13.41
CA LEU A 636 10.01 -3.82 14.41
C LEU A 636 10.70 -5.16 14.15
N GLU A 637 10.95 -5.90 15.22
CA GLU A 637 11.36 -7.31 15.15
C GLU A 637 10.34 -8.13 14.34
N GLN A 638 10.82 -8.87 13.34
CA GLN A 638 9.98 -9.66 12.44
C GLN A 638 9.72 -11.07 12.99
N TYR A 639 8.63 -11.69 12.56
CA TYR A 639 8.22 -13.01 13.04
C TYR A 639 9.30 -14.08 12.79
N GLU A 640 9.90 -14.09 11.61
CA GLU A 640 10.95 -15.03 11.20
C GLU A 640 12.19 -14.90 12.07
N GLU A 641 12.52 -13.68 12.51
CA GLU A 641 13.63 -13.44 13.42
C GLU A 641 13.32 -13.97 14.83
N VAL A 642 12.08 -13.81 15.30
CA VAL A 642 11.64 -14.39 16.58
C VAL A 642 11.74 -15.92 16.51
N LEU A 643 11.25 -16.52 15.42
CA LEU A 643 11.34 -17.96 15.20
C LEU A 643 12.79 -18.46 15.16
N ALA A 644 13.68 -17.77 14.43
CA ALA A 644 15.08 -18.15 14.31
C ALA A 644 15.85 -18.06 15.64
N LYS A 645 15.45 -17.12 16.52
CA LYS A 645 16.05 -16.93 17.84
C LYS A 645 15.36 -17.76 18.94
N ALA A 646 14.22 -18.37 18.66
CA ALA A 646 13.49 -19.17 19.64
C ALA A 646 14.30 -20.41 20.01
N GLN A 647 14.66 -20.54 21.29
CA GLN A 647 15.35 -21.70 21.82
C GLN A 647 14.39 -22.52 22.69
N TYR A 648 14.18 -23.78 22.32
CA TYR A 648 13.35 -24.71 23.09
C TYR A 648 14.23 -25.49 24.06
N GLN A 649 14.04 -25.29 25.38
CA GLN A 649 14.71 -26.09 26.41
C GLN A 649 13.78 -27.16 26.98
N TRP A 650 14.25 -28.41 26.96
CA TRP A 650 13.55 -29.55 27.52
C TRP A 650 13.83 -29.67 29.03
N GLN A 651 12.78 -29.60 29.86
CA GLN A 651 12.87 -30.01 31.27
C GLN A 651 12.00 -31.24 31.51
N GLY A 652 12.58 -32.43 31.39
CA GLY A 652 11.87 -33.67 31.71
C GLY A 652 11.57 -33.78 33.21
N LYS A 653 10.29 -33.96 33.58
CA LYS A 653 9.93 -34.46 34.92
C LYS A 653 10.19 -35.97 34.97
N LYS A 654 11.00 -36.41 35.95
CA LYS A 654 11.27 -37.84 36.18
C LYS A 654 9.99 -38.59 36.56
N GLY A 655 9.59 -39.60 35.79
CA GLY A 655 8.73 -40.69 36.25
C GLY A 655 7.40 -40.93 35.54
N GLU A 656 7.02 -40.14 34.53
CA GLU A 656 5.73 -40.30 33.82
C GLU A 656 5.90 -40.48 32.31
N ASN A 657 4.88 -41.08 31.68
CA ASN A 657 4.91 -41.65 30.33
C ASN A 657 5.20 -40.59 29.25
N GLN A 658 6.26 -40.80 28.47
CA GLN A 658 6.98 -39.77 27.72
C GLN A 658 6.27 -39.24 26.45
N VAL A 659 5.18 -39.88 26.02
CA VAL A 659 4.48 -39.53 24.76
C VAL A 659 3.26 -38.63 25.00
N GLU A 660 2.74 -38.56 26.23
CA GLU A 660 1.51 -37.81 26.55
C GLU A 660 1.78 -36.37 27.03
N GLN A 661 3.05 -35.97 27.19
CA GLN A 661 3.45 -34.65 27.65
C GLN A 661 4.48 -33.98 26.72
N TYR A 662 4.17 -33.85 25.42
CA TYR A 662 4.67 -32.68 24.69
C TYR A 662 3.95 -31.45 25.27
N SER A 663 4.46 -30.97 26.41
CA SER A 663 4.01 -29.77 27.10
C SER A 663 4.93 -28.64 26.71
N PHE A 664 4.52 -27.87 25.69
CA PHE A 664 5.19 -26.63 25.27
C PHE A 664 5.03 -25.49 26.29
N LEU A 665 4.16 -25.67 27.28
CA LEU A 665 3.85 -24.68 28.29
C LEU A 665 4.63 -24.95 29.57
N GLN A 666 5.55 -24.04 29.88
CA GLN A 666 5.72 -23.34 31.18
C GLN A 666 7.21 -23.08 31.48
N ASP A 667 7.70 -21.84 31.25
CA ASP A 667 8.81 -21.32 32.06
C ASP A 667 8.84 -19.78 32.12
N GLN A 668 9.41 -19.28 33.21
CA GLN A 668 9.34 -17.96 33.83
C GLN A 668 10.43 -17.00 33.34
N LYS A 669 10.90 -17.13 32.09
CA LYS A 669 12.06 -16.39 31.55
C LYS A 669 11.73 -15.32 30.50
N LEU A 670 10.73 -14.50 30.80
CA LEU A 670 10.57 -13.17 30.16
C LEU A 670 11.38 -12.08 30.89
N LEU A 671 12.17 -12.45 31.90
CA LEU A 671 12.90 -11.53 32.77
C LEU A 671 14.37 -11.29 32.38
N GLU A 672 14.96 -12.08 31.47
CA GLU A 672 16.40 -11.97 31.13
C GLU A 672 16.66 -11.28 29.77
N ALA A 673 15.62 -10.88 29.02
CA ALA A 673 15.76 -10.03 27.82
C ALA A 673 15.70 -8.52 28.15
N ILE A 674 15.92 -8.17 29.43
CA ILE A 674 15.83 -6.82 29.97
C ILE A 674 17.24 -6.37 30.35
N GLU A 675 18.05 -6.00 29.37
CA GLU A 675 18.91 -4.82 29.54
C GLU A 675 18.16 -3.67 28.88
N ILE A 676 17.37 -2.98 29.71
CA ILE A 676 16.73 -1.71 29.39
C ILE A 676 17.85 -0.68 29.35
N ASP A 677 18.11 -0.12 28.17
CA ASP A 677 18.57 1.26 28.10
C ASP A 677 17.31 2.15 28.20
N TYR A 678 17.32 3.04 29.20
CA TYR A 678 16.26 4.00 29.49
C TYR A 678 16.13 5.08 28.41
#